data_AF-A0A937RE66-F1
#
_entry.id   AF-A0A937RE66-F1
#
_cell.length_a   1.000
_cell.length_b   1.000
_cell.length_c   1.000
_cell.angle_alpha   90.00
_cell.angle_beta   90.00
_cell.angle_gamma   90.00
#
_symmetry.space_group_name_H-M   'P 1'
#
loop_
_entity.id
_entity.type
_entity.pdbx_description
1 polymer ?
#
loop_
_entity_poly.entity_id
_entity_poly.type
_entity_poly.pdbx_seq_one_letter_code
_entity_poly.pdbx_strand_id
1 'polypeptide(L)'
;MLDASGKVMVTDFGLARQIQGGTTVTQAGVAIGTPAYLSPEMAKAREADGRSDLYSLGATFFHLLAGRPPFQGRNFSEVLIKQVNEPPPPLATAAPRVDRRFCRIIDRLLRENPAARCASAQALLDDLNALGQLHEGPSQSLSPEQVAHMSASTLTGPAAGRRGAGRRRKLLVWSASAALVVAALGIGSWLVLDLLSQPSVQVSGGLGTATASAEHPLERKARDLLNKARAAAASGDAKKAAAYLGHLNAQCSGTDFYKANRTAIADLRASLERVVPPTAPTTKRPTTRGPAVKVPATDVPPGPAPRDPAEWAKWVAIRDEARKLRDAGKLDEAAKRVTEAHNLKIDGIDGLMATEEEAIGAAREKIEAEQRQAIEKAIAAYEKESDKVWDLFKQRKYDDAAKLLAELAAKPEHKPAAKHLAADREAAKLLKEFWAAVAGGLGTMEGRTLVVGKASGTVTEVKGGTVHLKRGRTEFRPSVTELSAGLALRFAGLKQDAHSSLIRGVFLLAEGQDPKTATKALASAPDAPAVAIYRERLAASAFAGARELLAKTQFTEAAKAIADIETDYGSTPWFAAQRDAVAAARSRAERGVADSEALKLYANAAKLYEQNDLRALKPIIEKIKTDYPKTSLVTDATRKPTFAEMAAAIANIGKFITVRKDGKGDFTTIQAAIDACPPNSVVEVQDSATYAEFVRIPPERSGLTLRGAPGCWPMLRAKGGEPVSRALLYIPAKRTVVERIIIANSAPHATGNADHAAFALVAHGTVRMRSAIVSSAKGLAIGAWGWGSPKMDFDRCVIIGSAQIHAPLRVSAKNSMWFGPIGGWSQDRRITTLAMRNVVLTRGVGARLSGEFRHCTILKNLRLWEQPGVVSDCIVLSVAADHRDTQIDYSDVYGDSPFAISAKAGKGCFSKDPQFRDPKRRDYRLEPTSPCRKRASDGGDIGCRYTPEMLKMLALALKLREKGIVKF
;
A
#
# COMPACT_ATOMS: atom_id res chain seq x y z
N MET A 1 -17.06 1.87 20.46
CA MET A 1 -17.45 0.44 20.53
C MET A 1 -18.60 0.28 21.52
N LEU A 2 -19.48 -0.71 21.34
CA LEU A 2 -20.52 -1.09 22.31
C LEU A 2 -20.19 -2.49 22.83
N ASP A 3 -20.29 -2.75 24.13
CA ASP A 3 -20.22 -4.13 24.65
C ASP A 3 -21.58 -4.85 24.54
N ALA A 4 -21.62 -6.13 24.94
CA ALA A 4 -22.83 -6.95 24.91
C ALA A 4 -23.97 -6.42 25.81
N SER A 5 -23.67 -5.56 26.78
CA SER A 5 -24.66 -4.89 27.63
C SER A 5 -25.17 -3.56 27.06
N GLY A 6 -24.63 -3.13 25.90
CA GLY A 6 -24.93 -1.84 25.30
C GLY A 6 -24.12 -0.67 25.89
N LYS A 7 -23.10 -0.94 26.71
CA LYS A 7 -22.24 0.12 27.28
C LYS A 7 -21.31 0.67 26.20
N VAL A 8 -21.28 2.01 26.10
CA VAL A 8 -20.40 2.72 25.18
C VAL A 8 -18.96 2.74 25.73
N MET A 9 -18.02 2.29 24.91
CA MET A 9 -16.59 2.36 25.16
C MET A 9 -15.91 3.19 24.06
N VAL A 10 -15.14 4.21 24.46
CA VAL A 10 -14.32 5.01 23.54
C VAL A 10 -13.06 4.21 23.21
N THR A 11 -12.77 4.06 21.92
CA THR A 11 -11.62 3.32 21.40
C THR A 11 -10.82 4.23 20.46
N ASP A 12 -9.62 3.79 20.05
CA ASP A 12 -8.81 4.45 19.01
C ASP A 12 -8.24 5.84 19.37
N PHE A 13 -7.51 5.94 20.49
CA PHE A 13 -6.70 7.11 20.86
C PHE A 13 -5.51 7.40 19.92
N GLY A 14 -5.47 6.84 18.71
CA GLY A 14 -4.34 6.90 17.76
C GLY A 14 -4.01 8.29 17.22
N LEU A 15 -4.78 9.31 17.57
CA LEU A 15 -4.55 10.74 17.28
C LEU A 15 -4.51 11.61 18.55
N ALA A 16 -4.50 11.01 19.75
CA ALA A 16 -4.51 11.75 21.01
C ALA A 16 -3.18 12.51 21.17
N ARG A 17 -3.27 13.84 21.20
CA ARG A 17 -2.10 14.73 21.37
C ARG A 17 -2.03 15.18 22.83
N GLN A 18 -0.90 14.93 23.49
CA GLN A 18 -0.64 15.49 24.82
C GLN A 18 -0.38 17.00 24.66
N ILE A 19 -1.08 17.83 25.42
CA ILE A 19 -1.02 19.30 25.30
C ILE A 19 0.33 19.80 25.83
N GLN A 20 1.36 19.82 24.97
CA GLN A 20 2.57 20.64 25.11
C GLN A 20 2.91 21.25 23.73
N GLY A 21 3.13 22.57 23.72
CA GLY A 21 3.03 23.49 22.56
C GLY A 21 3.74 23.14 21.25
N GLY A 22 3.22 23.73 20.15
CA GLY A 22 3.94 23.97 18.88
C GLY A 22 3.43 23.21 17.65
N THR A 23 2.86 23.94 16.69
CA THR A 23 2.39 23.54 15.35
C THR A 23 3.49 22.89 14.48
N THR A 24 3.21 21.85 13.69
CA THR A 24 2.74 21.97 12.29
C THR A 24 2.31 20.58 11.78
N VAL A 25 1.12 20.42 11.19
CA VAL A 25 0.76 19.26 10.37
C VAL A 25 0.32 19.77 9.02
N THR A 26 1.17 19.59 8.00
CA THR A 26 0.80 19.18 6.63
C THR A 26 2.08 19.01 5.81
N GLN A 27 2.51 17.77 5.58
CA GLN A 27 3.19 17.37 4.36
C GLN A 27 3.17 15.85 4.23
N ALA A 28 2.11 15.34 3.60
CA ALA A 28 1.96 14.05 2.91
C ALA A 28 0.47 13.68 2.97
N GLY A 29 -0.16 13.47 1.82
CA GLY A 29 -1.59 13.18 1.66
C GLY A 29 -2.06 11.85 2.26
N VAL A 30 -1.97 11.69 3.58
CA VAL A 30 -2.57 10.61 4.35
C VAL A 30 -3.81 11.16 5.04
N ALA A 31 -4.97 10.58 4.71
CA ALA A 31 -6.29 11.03 5.18
C ALA A 31 -6.36 11.05 6.71
N ILE A 32 -6.46 12.24 7.29
CA ILE A 32 -6.71 12.43 8.73
C ILE A 32 -8.23 12.46 8.93
N GLY A 33 -8.79 11.35 9.43
CA GLY A 33 -10.16 11.25 9.94
C GLY A 33 -11.28 11.26 8.89
N THR A 34 -12.51 11.02 9.37
CA THR A 34 -13.72 11.19 8.56
C THR A 34 -14.11 12.67 8.61
N PRO A 35 -14.06 13.42 7.49
CA PRO A 35 -14.19 14.89 7.50
C PRO A 35 -15.49 15.38 8.14
N ALA A 36 -16.57 14.60 8.07
CA ALA A 36 -17.90 14.96 8.56
C ALA A 36 -17.99 15.29 10.07
N TYR A 37 -16.96 14.94 10.87
CA TYR A 37 -16.96 15.15 12.33
C TYR A 37 -15.84 16.09 12.81
N LEU A 38 -14.99 16.59 11.91
CA LEU A 38 -13.82 17.38 12.27
C LEU A 38 -14.21 18.78 12.81
N SER A 39 -13.63 19.29 13.88
CA SER A 39 -13.98 20.63 14.34
C SER A 39 -13.53 21.73 13.35
N PRO A 40 -14.23 22.88 13.26
CA PRO A 40 -13.86 23.98 12.35
C PRO A 40 -12.44 24.50 12.55
N GLU A 41 -11.94 24.54 13.79
CA GLU A 41 -10.57 24.92 14.12
C GLU A 41 -9.55 23.91 13.61
N MET A 42 -9.83 22.60 13.68
CA MET A 42 -8.99 21.56 13.09
C MET A 42 -9.01 21.60 11.57
N ALA A 43 -10.18 21.88 10.97
CA ALA A 43 -10.31 22.09 9.52
C ALA A 43 -9.54 23.34 9.04
N LYS A 44 -9.42 24.37 9.89
CA LYS A 44 -8.63 25.60 9.65
C LYS A 44 -7.16 25.47 10.08
N ALA A 45 -6.72 24.28 10.51
CA ALA A 45 -5.38 24.03 11.07
C ALA A 45 -4.97 25.00 12.20
N ARG A 46 -5.93 25.42 13.02
CA ARG A 46 -5.71 26.23 14.24
C ARG A 46 -5.49 25.32 15.46
N GLU A 47 -5.04 25.90 16.57
CA GLU A 47 -4.89 25.14 17.82
C GLU A 47 -6.23 24.56 18.27
N ALA A 48 -6.21 23.26 18.60
CA ALA A 48 -7.35 22.50 19.10
C ALA A 48 -7.12 22.15 20.58
N ASP A 49 -8.19 22.26 21.37
CA ASP A 49 -8.24 21.85 22.76
C ASP A 49 -9.36 20.81 22.96
N GLY A 50 -9.66 20.44 24.21
CA GLY A 50 -10.72 19.46 24.50
C GLY A 50 -12.11 19.84 23.98
N ARG A 51 -12.35 21.10 23.57
CA ARG A 51 -13.63 21.53 22.97
C ARG A 51 -13.75 21.13 21.50
N SER A 52 -12.65 20.75 20.85
CA SER A 52 -12.67 20.12 19.53
C SER A 52 -13.28 18.71 19.60
N ASP A 53 -12.99 17.97 20.67
CA ASP A 53 -13.61 16.66 20.92
C ASP A 53 -15.10 16.81 21.23
N LEU A 54 -15.49 17.85 21.99
CA LEU A 54 -16.90 18.17 22.26
C LEU A 54 -17.69 18.51 21.00
N TYR A 55 -17.08 19.21 20.04
CA TYR A 55 -17.70 19.43 18.74
C TYR A 55 -17.90 18.11 17.97
N SER A 56 -16.86 17.28 17.93
CA SER A 56 -16.89 15.98 17.23
C SER A 56 -17.96 15.04 17.83
N LEU A 57 -18.12 15.09 19.16
CA LEU A 57 -19.19 14.41 19.87
C LEU A 57 -20.58 14.99 19.52
N GLY A 58 -20.70 16.32 19.44
CA GLY A 58 -21.92 16.99 18.99
C GLY A 58 -22.33 16.58 17.56
N ALA A 59 -21.37 16.48 16.63
CA ALA A 59 -21.61 16.02 15.26
C ALA A 59 -22.04 14.55 15.22
N THR A 60 -21.51 13.73 16.11
CA THR A 60 -21.89 12.32 16.27
C THR A 60 -23.32 12.20 16.80
N PHE A 61 -23.69 12.95 17.85
CA PHE A 61 -25.07 12.99 18.34
C PHE A 61 -26.05 13.50 17.29
N PHE A 62 -25.68 14.56 16.56
CA PHE A 62 -26.49 15.05 15.45
C PHE A 62 -26.74 13.93 14.43
N HIS A 63 -25.69 13.19 14.05
CA HIS A 63 -25.83 12.11 13.10
C HIS A 63 -26.73 10.98 13.61
N LEU A 64 -26.54 10.54 14.85
CA LEU A 64 -27.37 9.50 15.45
C LEU A 64 -28.85 9.88 15.49
N LEU A 65 -29.17 11.15 15.73
CA LEU A 65 -30.54 11.63 15.90
C LEU A 65 -31.21 12.04 14.57
N ALA A 66 -30.46 12.63 13.65
CA ALA A 66 -30.95 13.10 12.36
C ALA A 66 -30.82 12.06 11.22
N GLY A 67 -30.10 10.96 11.46
CA GLY A 67 -29.79 9.92 10.46
C GLY A 67 -28.79 10.35 9.37
N ARG A 68 -28.19 11.55 9.52
CA ARG A 68 -27.17 12.10 8.62
C ARG A 68 -26.26 13.08 9.38
N PRO A 69 -24.98 13.25 8.99
CA PRO A 69 -24.10 14.23 9.61
C PRO A 69 -24.61 15.67 9.37
N PRO A 70 -24.14 16.64 10.19
CA PRO A 70 -24.56 18.04 10.04
C PRO A 70 -24.22 18.61 8.66
N PHE A 71 -23.08 18.23 8.08
CA PHE A 71 -22.63 18.63 6.75
C PHE A 71 -22.43 17.43 5.82
N GLN A 72 -22.86 17.57 4.57
CA GLN A 72 -22.67 16.59 3.50
C GLN A 72 -22.13 17.27 2.24
N GLY A 73 -21.26 16.58 1.52
CA GLY A 73 -20.63 17.05 0.28
C GLY A 73 -20.26 15.89 -0.63
N ARG A 74 -20.02 16.18 -1.91
CA ARG A 74 -19.67 15.19 -2.95
C ARG A 74 -18.23 14.70 -2.83
N ASN A 75 -17.38 15.41 -2.10
CA ASN A 75 -16.00 15.04 -1.82
C ASN A 75 -15.52 15.64 -0.48
N PHE A 76 -14.33 15.23 -0.06
CA PHE A 76 -13.69 15.64 1.20
C PHE A 76 -13.59 17.17 1.34
N SER A 77 -13.13 17.86 0.30
CA SER A 77 -12.95 19.31 0.31
C SER A 77 -14.28 20.07 0.44
N GLU A 78 -15.35 19.60 -0.20
CA GLU A 78 -16.67 20.22 -0.10
C GLU A 78 -17.21 20.14 1.33
N VAL A 79 -16.99 19.03 2.04
CA VAL A 79 -17.40 18.90 3.46
C VAL A 79 -16.61 19.86 4.35
N LEU A 80 -15.29 19.96 4.18
CA LEU A 80 -14.46 20.90 4.96
C LEU A 80 -14.84 22.35 4.71
N ILE A 81 -15.10 22.73 3.45
CA ILE A 81 -15.54 24.09 3.09
C ILE A 81 -16.86 24.41 3.80
N LYS A 82 -17.83 23.49 3.82
CA LYS A 82 -19.10 23.71 4.54
C LYS A 82 -18.90 23.82 6.04
N GLN A 83 -18.07 22.98 6.61
CA GLN A 83 -17.77 22.98 8.05
C GLN A 83 -17.09 24.27 8.53
N VAL A 84 -16.37 24.94 7.62
CA VAL A 84 -15.65 26.18 7.89
C VAL A 84 -16.52 27.43 7.64
N ASN A 85 -17.45 27.36 6.68
CA ASN A 85 -18.15 28.54 6.17
C ASN A 85 -19.68 28.53 6.35
N GLU A 86 -20.29 27.39 6.67
CA GLU A 86 -21.74 27.26 6.85
C GLU A 86 -22.09 26.96 8.31
N PRO A 87 -23.12 27.58 8.88
CA PRO A 87 -23.63 27.17 10.18
C PRO A 87 -24.28 25.78 10.09
N PRO A 88 -24.14 24.93 11.12
CA PRO A 88 -24.82 23.64 11.16
C PRO A 88 -26.35 23.85 11.15
N PRO A 89 -27.11 22.97 10.46
CA PRO A 89 -28.56 23.02 10.53
C PRO A 89 -29.01 22.76 11.98
N PRO A 90 -29.98 23.52 12.53
CA PRO A 90 -30.50 23.28 13.88
C PRO A 90 -31.04 21.85 14.01
N LEU A 91 -30.67 21.13 15.08
CA LEU A 91 -31.08 19.74 15.26
C LEU A 91 -32.60 19.60 15.37
N ALA A 92 -33.28 20.58 15.97
CA ALA A 92 -34.74 20.58 16.06
C ALA A 92 -35.44 20.56 14.69
N THR A 93 -34.80 21.09 13.65
CA THR A 93 -35.32 21.06 12.28
C THR A 93 -35.01 19.72 11.60
N ALA A 94 -33.84 19.15 11.86
CA ALA A 94 -33.40 17.89 11.26
C ALA A 94 -34.02 16.65 11.92
N ALA A 95 -34.33 16.72 13.22
CA ALA A 95 -34.94 15.66 14.02
C ALA A 95 -36.08 16.23 14.90
N PRO A 96 -37.26 16.54 14.32
CA PRO A 96 -38.35 17.22 15.04
C PRO A 96 -38.95 16.45 16.22
N ARG A 97 -38.67 15.15 16.34
CA ARG A 97 -39.15 14.26 17.42
C ARG A 97 -38.27 14.28 18.68
N VAL A 98 -37.13 14.97 18.64
CA VAL A 98 -36.19 15.06 19.78
C VAL A 98 -36.59 16.21 20.71
N ASP A 99 -36.47 16.01 22.02
CA ASP A 99 -36.74 17.04 23.04
C ASP A 99 -35.95 18.32 22.75
N ARG A 100 -36.64 19.47 22.71
CA ARG A 100 -36.04 20.77 22.34
C ARG A 100 -34.90 21.18 23.26
N ARG A 101 -34.91 20.77 24.53
CA ARG A 101 -33.84 21.05 25.49
C ARG A 101 -32.58 20.28 25.11
N PHE A 102 -32.73 19.02 24.71
CA PHE A 102 -31.61 18.21 24.21
C PHE A 102 -31.07 18.76 22.89
N CYS A 103 -31.95 19.17 21.97
CA CYS A 103 -31.53 19.85 20.73
C CYS A 103 -30.66 21.08 21.02
N ARG A 104 -31.00 21.91 22.00
CA ARG A 104 -30.20 23.09 22.38
C ARG A 104 -28.80 22.72 22.88
N ILE A 105 -28.65 21.62 23.61
CA ILE A 105 -27.34 21.14 24.06
C ILE A 105 -26.49 20.74 22.85
N ILE A 106 -27.04 19.97 21.92
CA ILE A 106 -26.32 19.54 20.71
C ILE A 106 -25.97 20.73 19.81
N ASP A 107 -26.90 21.66 19.60
CA ASP A 107 -26.67 22.88 18.82
C ASP A 107 -25.58 23.75 19.46
N ARG A 108 -25.45 23.76 20.79
CA ARG A 108 -24.37 24.46 21.51
C ARG A 108 -23.01 23.81 21.27
N LEU A 109 -22.93 22.47 21.22
CA LEU A 109 -21.70 21.74 20.92
C LEU A 109 -21.20 22.01 19.50
N LEU A 110 -22.11 22.22 18.54
CA LEU A 110 -21.82 22.45 17.14
C LEU A 110 -21.50 23.92 16.77
N ARG A 111 -21.38 24.82 17.75
CA ARG A 111 -21.02 26.22 17.47
C ARG A 111 -19.62 26.33 16.88
N GLU A 112 -19.46 27.20 15.89
CA GLU A 112 -18.18 27.39 15.21
C GLU A 112 -17.08 27.84 16.19
N ASN A 113 -17.35 28.86 17.01
CA ASN A 113 -16.41 29.35 18.01
C ASN A 113 -16.30 28.39 19.21
N PRO A 114 -15.12 27.83 19.50
CA PRO A 114 -14.90 26.95 20.66
C PRO A 114 -15.33 27.60 21.99
N ALA A 115 -15.13 28.91 22.17
CA ALA A 115 -15.51 29.62 23.39
C ALA A 115 -17.03 29.67 23.63
N ALA A 116 -17.83 29.45 22.58
CA ALA A 116 -19.29 29.45 22.68
C ALA A 116 -19.88 28.04 22.95
N ARG A 117 -19.04 26.98 22.97
CA ARG A 117 -19.42 25.59 23.26
C ARG A 117 -19.50 25.33 24.77
N CYS A 118 -19.74 24.07 25.16
CA CYS A 118 -19.58 23.66 26.56
C CYS A 118 -18.11 23.77 26.96
N ALA A 119 -17.85 24.32 28.16
CA ALA A 119 -16.50 24.64 28.60
C ALA A 119 -15.63 23.40 28.80
N SER A 120 -16.24 22.28 29.21
CA SER A 120 -15.61 20.99 29.47
C SER A 120 -16.61 19.85 29.27
N ALA A 121 -16.11 18.62 29.21
CA ALA A 121 -16.96 17.42 29.19
C ALA A 121 -17.80 17.28 30.48
N GLN A 122 -17.28 17.72 31.63
CA GLN A 122 -18.04 17.73 32.88
C GLN A 122 -19.25 18.66 32.78
N ALA A 123 -19.08 19.88 32.25
CA ALA A 123 -20.18 20.82 32.08
C ALA A 123 -21.26 20.27 31.13
N LEU A 124 -20.87 19.54 30.09
CA LEU A 124 -21.82 18.83 29.23
C LEU A 124 -22.57 17.73 29.99
N LEU A 125 -21.87 16.95 30.82
CA LEU A 125 -22.49 15.90 31.62
C LEU A 125 -23.50 16.47 32.61
N ASP A 126 -23.19 17.60 33.24
CA ASP A 126 -24.09 18.30 34.16
C ASP A 126 -25.37 18.78 33.42
N ASP A 127 -25.21 19.38 32.24
CA ASP A 127 -26.33 19.78 31.37
C ASP A 127 -27.21 18.58 30.97
N LEU A 128 -26.61 17.41 30.70
CA LEU A 128 -27.34 16.18 30.35
C LEU A 128 -28.04 15.54 31.56
N ASN A 129 -27.39 15.51 32.73
CA ASN A 129 -27.98 14.98 33.96
C ASN A 129 -29.19 15.82 34.41
N ALA A 130 -29.13 17.14 34.21
CA ALA A 130 -30.27 18.03 34.46
C ALA A 130 -31.48 17.72 33.57
N LEU A 131 -31.28 17.12 32.37
CA LEU A 131 -32.40 16.61 31.56
C LEU A 131 -32.96 15.29 32.09
N GLY A 132 -32.10 14.43 32.64
CA GLY A 132 -32.46 13.14 33.20
C GLY A 132 -33.29 13.26 34.49
N GLN A 133 -32.96 14.22 35.36
CA GLN A 133 -33.69 14.48 36.60
C GLN A 133 -35.12 15.02 36.39
N LEU A 134 -35.46 15.46 35.17
CA LEU A 134 -36.81 15.93 34.81
C LEU A 134 -37.71 14.83 34.21
N HIS A 135 -37.19 13.61 34.03
CA HIS A 135 -37.92 12.43 33.59
C HIS A 135 -37.82 11.30 34.62
N GLU A 136 -38.37 11.49 35.82
CA GLU A 136 -38.74 10.36 36.68
C GLU A 136 -40.04 9.72 36.17
N GLY A 137 -39.89 8.90 35.13
CA GLY A 137 -40.85 7.88 34.71
C GLY A 137 -40.06 6.60 34.41
N PRO A 138 -40.65 5.40 34.57
CA PRO A 138 -39.89 4.15 34.57
C PRO A 138 -39.15 3.98 33.24
N SER A 139 -37.81 4.04 33.31
CA SER A 139 -36.94 3.80 32.17
C SER A 139 -37.07 2.33 31.79
N GLN A 140 -37.91 2.03 30.79
CA GLN A 140 -37.88 0.75 30.11
C GLN A 140 -36.63 0.70 29.23
N SER A 141 -35.64 -0.06 29.67
CA SER A 141 -34.52 -0.48 28.81
C SER A 141 -35.08 -1.24 27.62
N LEU A 142 -34.94 -0.70 26.41
CA LEU A 142 -35.32 -1.38 25.18
C LEU A 142 -34.42 -2.61 24.99
N SER A 143 -35.03 -3.77 24.70
CA SER A 143 -34.29 -5.00 24.48
C SER A 143 -33.58 -4.97 23.11
N PRO A 144 -32.48 -5.72 22.92
CA PRO A 144 -31.74 -5.78 21.64
C PRO A 144 -32.61 -6.16 20.44
N GLU A 145 -33.69 -6.92 20.63
CA GLU A 145 -34.65 -7.28 19.59
C GLU A 145 -35.47 -6.10 19.07
N GLN A 146 -35.79 -5.13 19.92
CA GLN A 146 -36.59 -3.96 19.54
C GLN A 146 -35.80 -2.96 18.68
N VAL A 147 -34.48 -2.88 18.91
CA VAL A 147 -33.56 -2.06 18.10
C VAL A 147 -33.38 -2.63 16.69
N ALA A 148 -33.41 -3.96 16.54
CA ALA A 148 -33.31 -4.63 15.25
C ALA A 148 -34.53 -4.39 14.34
N HIS A 149 -35.72 -4.26 14.91
CA HIS A 149 -36.96 -4.08 14.15
C HIS A 149 -37.20 -2.64 13.61
N MET A 150 -36.62 -1.61 14.24
CA MET A 150 -36.81 -0.21 13.81
C MET A 150 -35.98 0.19 12.59
N SER A 151 -34.92 -0.56 12.26
CA SER A 151 -34.04 -0.28 11.11
C SER A 151 -34.66 -0.63 9.74
N ALA A 152 -35.82 -1.30 9.72
CA ALA A 152 -36.43 -1.80 8.49
C ALA A 152 -37.52 -0.90 7.86
N SER A 153 -37.91 0.22 8.46
CA SER A 153 -39.16 0.93 8.06
C SER A 153 -39.02 2.36 7.50
N THR A 154 -37.83 2.96 7.40
CA THR A 154 -37.70 4.41 7.09
C THR A 154 -37.20 4.76 5.68
N LEU A 155 -37.59 4.02 4.64
CA LEU A 155 -37.32 4.41 3.25
C LEU A 155 -38.58 4.31 2.36
N THR A 156 -39.65 5.02 2.71
CA THR A 156 -40.66 5.43 1.73
C THR A 156 -41.23 6.81 2.08
N GLY A 157 -41.09 7.76 1.17
CA GLY A 157 -41.75 9.07 1.20
C GLY A 157 -42.02 9.56 -0.25
N PRO A 158 -43.14 10.26 -0.53
CA PRO A 158 -43.79 10.24 -1.82
C PRO A 158 -43.48 11.44 -2.75
N ALA A 159 -43.92 11.30 -3.99
CA ALA A 159 -43.73 12.16 -5.15
C ALA A 159 -44.42 13.54 -5.09
N ALA A 160 -43.86 14.52 -5.79
CA ALA A 160 -44.56 15.71 -6.28
C ALA A 160 -44.17 15.97 -7.75
N GLY A 161 -45.17 16.00 -8.62
CA GLY A 161 -45.02 16.13 -10.06
C GLY A 161 -45.02 17.56 -10.58
N ARG A 162 -44.57 17.71 -11.83
CA ARG A 162 -44.98 18.80 -12.72
C ARG A 162 -45.27 18.23 -14.11
N ARG A 163 -46.49 18.53 -14.59
CA ARG A 163 -47.02 18.26 -15.93
C ARG A 163 -46.68 19.42 -16.88
N GLY A 164 -46.64 19.12 -18.17
CA GLY A 164 -46.69 20.06 -19.31
C GLY A 164 -46.11 19.37 -20.55
N ALA A 165 -46.88 18.70 -21.41
CA ALA A 165 -47.82 19.19 -22.44
C ALA A 165 -47.13 19.83 -23.67
N GLY A 166 -47.41 19.30 -24.88
CA GLY A 166 -47.09 19.92 -26.18
C GLY A 166 -46.30 19.01 -27.13
N ARG A 167 -46.89 18.14 -27.99
CA ARG A 167 -47.67 18.34 -29.23
C ARG A 167 -46.82 18.23 -30.52
N ARG A 168 -46.99 17.08 -31.19
CA ARG A 168 -46.95 16.71 -32.63
C ARG A 168 -46.54 17.76 -33.71
N ARG A 169 -45.68 17.35 -34.67
CA ARG A 169 -45.91 17.26 -36.15
C ARG A 169 -44.64 16.70 -36.86
N LYS A 170 -44.72 15.56 -37.58
CA LYS A 170 -44.78 15.36 -39.06
C LYS A 170 -43.52 15.86 -39.82
N LEU A 171 -42.70 14.99 -40.43
CA LEU A 171 -42.81 14.30 -41.74
C LEU A 171 -42.69 15.24 -42.97
N LEU A 172 -41.57 15.17 -43.71
CA LEU A 172 -41.40 14.87 -45.17
C LEU A 172 -40.04 15.44 -45.67
N VAL A 173 -39.08 14.63 -46.15
CA VAL A 173 -38.80 14.15 -47.54
C VAL A 173 -37.94 15.12 -48.37
N TRP A 174 -36.88 14.54 -48.97
CA TRP A 174 -36.38 14.61 -50.36
C TRP A 174 -34.85 14.46 -50.32
N SER A 175 -34.26 13.28 -50.56
CA SER A 175 -33.96 12.67 -51.88
C SER A 175 -33.21 13.61 -52.83
N ALA A 176 -31.87 13.59 -52.78
CA ALA A 176 -30.96 13.87 -53.90
C ALA A 176 -29.48 13.83 -53.46
N SER A 177 -28.87 12.66 -53.23
CA SER A 177 -27.39 12.52 -53.15
C SER A 177 -26.92 11.07 -53.34
N ALA A 178 -27.57 10.27 -54.21
CA ALA A 178 -27.19 8.87 -54.46
C ALA A 178 -26.35 8.67 -55.73
N ALA A 179 -26.08 9.71 -56.51
CA ALA A 179 -25.34 9.60 -57.78
C ALA A 179 -23.84 9.93 -57.70
N LEU A 180 -23.38 10.58 -56.62
CA LEU A 180 -21.99 11.07 -56.51
C LEU A 180 -21.02 10.09 -55.83
N VAL A 181 -21.51 9.05 -55.16
CA VAL A 181 -20.66 8.09 -54.42
C VAL A 181 -20.21 6.91 -55.28
N VAL A 182 -20.92 6.60 -56.37
CA VAL A 182 -20.58 5.47 -57.25
C VAL A 182 -19.39 5.78 -58.16
N ALA A 183 -19.13 7.05 -58.49
CA ALA A 183 -17.97 7.44 -59.29
C ALA A 183 -16.65 7.47 -58.49
N ALA A 184 -16.69 7.67 -57.17
CA ALA A 184 -15.50 7.76 -56.33
C ALA A 184 -14.91 6.39 -55.95
N LEU A 185 -15.68 5.30 -56.08
CA LEU A 185 -15.26 3.96 -55.68
C LEU A 185 -14.61 3.14 -56.82
N GLY A 186 -14.69 3.60 -58.07
CA GLY A 186 -14.10 2.91 -59.22
C GLY A 186 -12.59 3.07 -59.35
N ILE A 187 -12.04 4.22 -58.94
CA ILE A 187 -10.61 4.55 -59.15
C ILE A 187 -9.72 3.97 -58.03
N GLY A 188 -10.26 3.79 -56.82
CA GLY A 188 -9.52 3.20 -55.69
C GLY A 188 -9.26 1.69 -55.83
N SER A 189 -10.06 0.99 -56.63
CA SER A 189 -9.96 -0.48 -56.78
C SER A 189 -8.86 -0.92 -57.75
N TRP A 190 -8.28 -0.02 -58.55
CA TRP A 190 -7.22 -0.35 -59.50
C TRP A 190 -5.80 -0.14 -58.91
N LEU A 191 -5.65 0.76 -57.93
CA LEU A 191 -4.37 1.08 -57.28
C LEU A 191 -3.95 0.09 -56.17
N VAL A 192 -4.85 -0.77 -55.70
CA VAL A 192 -4.59 -1.73 -54.61
C VAL A 192 -4.17 -3.12 -55.13
N LEU A 193 -4.36 -3.39 -56.42
CA LEU A 193 -4.06 -4.70 -57.02
C LEU A 193 -2.63 -4.84 -57.57
N ASP A 194 -1.83 -3.77 -57.60
CA ASP A 194 -0.42 -3.81 -58.03
C ASP A 194 0.56 -3.97 -56.85
N LEU A 195 0.10 -3.79 -55.60
CA LEU A 195 0.96 -3.81 -54.41
C LEU A 195 0.96 -5.15 -53.65
N LEU A 196 0.41 -6.22 -54.22
CA LEU A 196 0.33 -7.55 -53.59
C LEU A 196 1.16 -8.64 -54.30
N SER A 197 2.09 -8.25 -55.17
CA SER A 197 2.96 -9.18 -55.88
C SER A 197 4.42 -9.05 -55.47
N GLN A 198 4.79 -9.39 -54.22
CA GLN A 198 6.15 -9.85 -53.89
C GLN A 198 6.14 -10.92 -52.77
N PRO A 199 7.05 -11.93 -52.85
CA PRO A 199 7.05 -13.09 -51.97
C PRO A 199 7.71 -12.85 -50.60
N SER A 200 7.35 -13.72 -49.67
CA SER A 200 7.64 -13.73 -48.23
C SER A 200 9.13 -13.77 -47.82
N VAL A 201 9.50 -12.95 -46.83
CA VAL A 201 10.64 -13.19 -45.92
C VAL A 201 10.12 -13.23 -44.48
N GLN A 202 10.38 -14.34 -43.78
CA GLN A 202 10.05 -14.51 -42.36
C GLN A 202 10.99 -13.70 -41.46
N VAL A 203 10.45 -12.93 -40.52
CA VAL A 203 11.17 -12.50 -39.31
C VAL A 203 10.24 -12.57 -38.10
N SER A 204 10.70 -13.28 -37.07
CA SER A 204 10.12 -13.39 -35.73
C SER A 204 10.49 -12.15 -34.89
N GLY A 205 9.55 -11.63 -34.10
CA GLY A 205 9.87 -10.64 -33.05
C GLY A 205 8.69 -9.77 -32.64
N GLY A 206 8.17 -10.00 -31.42
CA GLY A 206 7.09 -9.22 -30.82
C GLY A 206 7.51 -7.80 -30.40
N LEU A 207 6.52 -6.93 -30.24
CA LEU A 207 6.68 -5.58 -29.71
C LEU A 207 5.66 -5.33 -28.59
N GLY A 208 6.20 -5.15 -27.38
CA GLY A 208 5.52 -4.50 -26.26
C GLY A 208 5.80 -2.99 -26.28
N THR A 209 4.92 -2.22 -25.66
CA THR A 209 5.13 -0.80 -25.37
C THR A 209 5.43 -0.62 -23.89
N ALA A 210 6.67 -0.27 -23.57
CA ALA A 210 7.06 0.29 -22.29
C ALA A 210 8.12 1.38 -22.54
N THR A 211 7.84 2.58 -22.06
CA THR A 211 8.73 3.75 -22.05
C THR A 211 9.97 3.45 -21.21
N ALA A 212 11.10 3.18 -21.86
CA ALA A 212 12.39 3.02 -21.21
C ALA A 212 13.11 4.38 -21.11
N SER A 213 13.46 4.76 -19.88
CA SER A 213 14.44 5.79 -19.57
C SER A 213 15.76 5.48 -20.30
N ALA A 214 16.29 6.43 -21.06
CA ALA A 214 17.49 6.24 -21.86
C ALA A 214 18.69 5.94 -20.94
N GLU A 215 19.16 4.70 -20.99
CA GLU A 215 20.25 4.19 -20.15
C GLU A 215 21.60 4.87 -20.51
N HIS A 216 22.38 5.27 -19.49
CA HIS A 216 23.66 5.97 -19.67
C HIS A 216 24.62 5.16 -20.56
N PRO A 217 25.34 5.77 -21.53
CA PRO A 217 26.15 5.03 -22.51
C PRO A 217 27.19 4.09 -21.89
N LEU A 218 27.79 4.47 -20.75
CA LEU A 218 28.74 3.63 -20.02
C LEU A 218 28.09 2.40 -19.37
N GLU A 219 26.84 2.48 -18.92
CA GLU A 219 26.10 1.35 -18.34
C GLU A 219 25.78 0.31 -19.43
N ARG A 220 25.37 0.78 -20.63
CA ARG A 220 25.19 -0.08 -21.80
C ARG A 220 26.50 -0.75 -22.23
N LYS A 221 27.61 0.00 -22.24
CA LYS A 221 28.93 -0.52 -22.59
C LYS A 221 29.43 -1.57 -21.59
N ALA A 222 29.22 -1.36 -20.29
CA ALA A 222 29.58 -2.31 -19.24
C ALA A 222 28.84 -3.65 -19.41
N ARG A 223 27.54 -3.58 -19.75
CA ARG A 223 26.72 -4.76 -20.00
C ARG A 223 27.16 -5.53 -21.25
N ASP A 224 27.42 -4.80 -22.34
CA ASP A 224 27.87 -5.40 -23.59
C ASP A 224 29.23 -6.09 -23.43
N LEU A 225 30.19 -5.47 -22.74
CA LEU A 225 31.50 -6.06 -22.47
C LEU A 225 31.42 -7.32 -21.60
N LEU A 226 30.56 -7.33 -20.57
CA LEU A 226 30.37 -8.53 -19.73
C LEU A 226 29.69 -9.67 -20.51
N ASN A 227 28.72 -9.35 -21.37
CA ASN A 227 28.06 -10.34 -22.22
C ASN A 227 29.03 -10.92 -23.26
N LYS A 228 29.86 -10.08 -23.88
CA LYS A 228 30.94 -10.52 -24.79
C LYS A 228 31.98 -11.38 -24.09
N ALA A 229 32.36 -11.04 -22.85
CA ALA A 229 33.25 -11.87 -22.04
C ALA A 229 32.65 -13.25 -21.76
N ARG A 230 31.36 -13.32 -21.39
CA ARG A 230 30.64 -14.58 -21.15
C ARG A 230 30.49 -15.41 -22.42
N ALA A 231 30.16 -14.78 -23.55
CA ALA A 231 30.03 -15.45 -24.83
C ALA A 231 31.37 -16.03 -25.31
N ALA A 232 32.47 -15.26 -25.17
CA ALA A 232 33.81 -15.73 -25.50
C ALA A 232 34.28 -16.87 -24.58
N ALA A 233 33.93 -16.82 -23.29
CA ALA A 233 34.21 -17.91 -22.35
C ALA A 233 33.41 -19.17 -22.70
N ALA A 234 32.13 -19.03 -23.06
CA ALA A 234 31.28 -20.13 -23.48
C ALA A 234 31.75 -20.77 -24.79
N SER A 235 32.40 -20.02 -25.68
CA SER A 235 33.01 -20.53 -26.91
C SER A 235 34.45 -21.05 -26.71
N GLY A 236 34.98 -21.10 -25.48
CA GLY A 236 36.33 -21.58 -25.18
C GLY A 236 37.48 -20.63 -25.52
N ASP A 237 37.19 -19.39 -25.96
CA ASP A 237 38.21 -18.40 -26.33
C ASP A 237 38.61 -17.58 -25.09
N ALA A 238 39.43 -18.22 -24.24
CA ALA A 238 39.82 -17.66 -22.94
C ALA A 238 40.63 -16.37 -23.06
N LYS A 239 41.39 -16.18 -24.15
CA LYS A 239 42.13 -14.93 -24.41
C LYS A 239 41.19 -13.76 -24.72
N LYS A 240 40.19 -13.95 -25.58
CA LYS A 240 39.18 -12.89 -25.82
C LYS A 240 38.35 -12.59 -24.59
N ALA A 241 37.96 -13.61 -23.83
CA ALA A 241 37.19 -13.42 -22.61
C ALA A 241 37.98 -12.59 -21.58
N ALA A 242 39.27 -12.88 -21.39
CA ALA A 242 40.16 -12.10 -20.52
C ALA A 242 40.34 -10.65 -21.02
N ALA A 243 40.46 -10.43 -22.33
CA ALA A 243 40.56 -9.09 -22.92
C ALA A 243 39.30 -8.25 -22.66
N TYR A 244 38.10 -8.81 -22.87
CA TYR A 244 36.84 -8.12 -22.58
C TYR A 244 36.68 -7.79 -21.09
N LEU A 245 37.09 -8.69 -20.18
CA LEU A 245 37.12 -8.41 -18.74
C LEU A 245 38.15 -7.33 -18.37
N GLY A 246 39.29 -7.28 -19.06
CA GLY A 246 40.28 -6.21 -18.95
C GLY A 246 39.70 -4.84 -19.33
N HIS A 247 39.05 -4.76 -20.50
CA HIS A 247 38.36 -3.54 -20.95
C HIS A 247 37.22 -3.13 -20.02
N LEU A 248 36.43 -4.09 -19.52
CA LEU A 248 35.36 -3.85 -18.55
C LEU A 248 35.90 -3.24 -17.25
N ASN A 249 37.01 -3.77 -16.74
CA ASN A 249 37.65 -3.28 -15.52
C ASN A 249 38.30 -1.90 -15.70
N ALA A 250 38.94 -1.66 -16.84
CA ALA A 250 39.63 -0.41 -17.14
C ALA A 250 38.66 0.75 -17.42
N GLN A 251 37.55 0.47 -18.13
CA GLN A 251 36.69 1.53 -18.67
C GLN A 251 35.36 1.70 -17.92
N CYS A 252 34.94 0.70 -17.12
CA CYS A 252 33.60 0.69 -16.56
C CYS A 252 33.57 0.36 -15.05
N SER A 253 34.70 0.30 -14.35
CA SER A 253 34.78 -0.04 -12.92
C SER A 253 33.99 0.90 -11.99
N GLY A 254 33.74 2.14 -12.42
CA GLY A 254 32.92 3.13 -11.69
C GLY A 254 31.40 3.00 -11.88
N THR A 255 30.92 2.20 -12.85
CA THR A 255 29.50 2.07 -13.19
C THR A 255 28.72 1.25 -12.16
N ASP A 256 27.42 1.51 -12.02
CA ASP A 256 26.58 0.78 -11.07
C ASP A 256 26.35 -0.66 -11.51
N PHE A 257 26.25 -0.91 -12.82
CA PHE A 257 26.22 -2.26 -13.37
C PHE A 257 27.49 -3.07 -13.04
N TYR A 258 28.67 -2.46 -13.11
CA TYR A 258 29.93 -3.12 -12.75
C TYR A 258 29.96 -3.48 -11.26
N LYS A 259 29.59 -2.53 -10.37
CA LYS A 259 29.55 -2.76 -8.91
C LYS A 259 28.59 -3.90 -8.56
N ALA A 260 27.41 -3.93 -9.19
CA ALA A 260 26.40 -4.96 -8.97
C ALA A 260 26.83 -6.36 -9.45
N ASN A 261 27.73 -6.45 -10.43
CA ASN A 261 28.20 -7.72 -11.00
C ASN A 261 29.64 -8.08 -10.58
N ARG A 262 30.19 -7.41 -9.57
CA ARG A 262 31.61 -7.56 -9.16
C ARG A 262 32.00 -8.99 -8.82
N THR A 263 31.12 -9.74 -8.15
CA THR A 263 31.33 -11.16 -7.85
C THR A 263 31.32 -12.03 -9.10
N ALA A 264 30.32 -11.88 -9.98
CA ALA A 264 30.25 -12.62 -11.23
C ALA A 264 31.43 -12.33 -12.19
N ILE A 265 31.97 -11.11 -12.16
CA ILE A 265 33.17 -10.71 -12.90
C ILE A 265 34.41 -11.39 -12.31
N ALA A 266 34.53 -11.44 -10.98
CA ALA A 266 35.62 -12.11 -10.28
C ALA A 266 35.60 -13.63 -10.50
N ASP A 267 34.41 -14.24 -10.43
CA ASP A 267 34.23 -15.68 -10.67
C ASP A 267 34.57 -16.06 -12.12
N LEU A 268 34.13 -15.25 -13.09
CA LEU A 268 34.47 -15.47 -14.49
C LEU A 268 35.97 -15.29 -14.74
N ARG A 269 36.61 -14.30 -14.12
CA ARG A 269 38.08 -14.11 -14.20
C ARG A 269 38.83 -15.31 -13.58
N ALA A 270 38.44 -15.76 -12.39
CA ALA A 270 39.02 -16.91 -11.72
C ALA A 270 38.82 -18.22 -12.51
N SER A 271 37.73 -18.34 -13.27
CA SER A 271 37.50 -19.49 -14.16
C SER A 271 38.43 -19.50 -15.39
N LEU A 272 38.79 -18.31 -15.89
CA LEU A 272 39.67 -18.15 -17.07
C LEU A 272 41.16 -18.29 -16.72
N GLU A 273 41.56 -17.88 -15.51
CA GLU A 273 42.92 -18.06 -14.97
C GLU A 273 43.33 -19.53 -14.83
N ARG A 274 42.37 -20.48 -14.85
CA ARG A 274 42.67 -21.92 -14.90
C ARG A 274 43.07 -22.43 -16.28
N VAL A 275 42.83 -21.66 -17.35
CA VAL A 275 42.99 -22.09 -18.76
C VAL A 275 44.13 -21.35 -19.47
N VAL A 276 44.51 -20.16 -19.00
CA VAL A 276 45.60 -19.35 -19.60
C VAL A 276 46.65 -19.03 -18.53
N PRO A 277 47.93 -19.47 -18.67
CA PRO A 277 48.96 -19.12 -17.72
C PRO A 277 49.27 -17.61 -17.77
N PRO A 278 49.56 -16.96 -16.63
CA PRO A 278 49.74 -15.52 -16.58
C PRO A 278 51.08 -15.11 -17.19
N THR A 279 51.06 -14.15 -18.12
CA THR A 279 52.24 -13.32 -18.41
C THR A 279 52.34 -12.24 -17.35
N ALA A 280 53.43 -12.29 -16.57
CA ALA A 280 53.72 -11.32 -15.52
C ALA A 280 53.89 -9.90 -16.09
N PRO A 281 53.38 -8.89 -15.36
CA PRO A 281 54.30 -7.87 -14.90
C PRO A 281 54.22 -7.66 -13.39
N THR A 282 55.43 -7.44 -12.88
CA THR A 282 55.86 -6.90 -11.59
C THR A 282 54.88 -5.93 -10.92
N THR A 283 54.58 -6.18 -9.65
CA THR A 283 54.74 -5.21 -8.55
C THR A 283 54.49 -5.90 -7.21
N LYS A 284 55.48 -5.77 -6.33
CA LYS A 284 55.49 -6.30 -4.97
C LYS A 284 54.47 -5.55 -4.10
N ARG A 285 53.73 -6.28 -3.26
CA ARG A 285 53.22 -5.79 -1.97
C ARG A 285 53.41 -6.87 -0.90
N PRO A 286 53.51 -6.48 0.39
CA PRO A 286 54.23 -7.21 1.41
C PRO A 286 53.37 -8.28 2.08
N THR A 287 54.00 -9.41 2.37
CA THR A 287 53.42 -10.48 3.19
C THR A 287 53.83 -10.32 4.65
N THR A 288 52.85 -10.68 5.47
CA THR A 288 52.80 -10.73 6.92
C THR A 288 53.83 -11.65 7.56
N ARG A 289 54.29 -11.24 8.74
CA ARG A 289 55.19 -11.94 9.68
C ARG A 289 54.61 -13.26 10.21
N GLY A 290 55.50 -14.24 10.34
CA GLY A 290 55.50 -15.29 11.37
C GLY A 290 56.44 -16.46 11.00
N PRO A 291 56.97 -17.23 11.96
CA PRO A 291 57.73 -16.86 13.15
C PRO A 291 59.25 -17.09 12.96
N ALA A 292 60.05 -16.53 13.86
CA ALA A 292 61.50 -16.45 13.79
C ALA A 292 62.20 -17.82 13.85
N VAL A 293 62.92 -18.18 12.78
CA VAL A 293 64.01 -19.16 12.80
C VAL A 293 65.32 -18.38 12.95
N LYS A 294 66.07 -18.67 14.01
CA LYS A 294 67.45 -18.20 14.19
C LYS A 294 68.34 -18.82 13.12
N VAL A 295 69.02 -18.00 12.33
CA VAL A 295 70.12 -18.41 11.44
C VAL A 295 71.34 -17.54 11.78
N PRO A 296 72.57 -18.11 11.87
CA PRO A 296 73.75 -17.40 12.35
C PRO A 296 74.28 -16.40 11.33
N ALA A 297 74.98 -15.39 11.84
CA ALA A 297 75.75 -14.44 11.04
C ALA A 297 76.95 -15.13 10.38
N THR A 298 76.98 -15.16 9.05
CA THR A 298 78.15 -15.02 8.16
C THR A 298 77.72 -15.37 6.73
N ASP A 299 77.77 -14.37 5.84
CA ASP A 299 78.26 -14.47 4.45
C ASP A 299 77.71 -13.30 3.62
N VAL A 300 78.45 -12.19 3.66
CA VAL A 300 78.37 -11.14 2.65
C VAL A 300 79.60 -11.32 1.75
N PRO A 301 79.46 -11.46 0.42
CA PRO A 301 80.61 -11.61 -0.48
C PRO A 301 81.41 -10.28 -0.51
N PRO A 302 82.74 -10.32 -0.68
CA PRO A 302 83.54 -9.11 -0.70
C PRO A 302 83.17 -8.29 -1.95
N GLY A 303 82.73 -7.05 -1.73
CA GLY A 303 82.61 -6.04 -2.79
C GLY A 303 83.98 -5.73 -3.41
N PRO A 304 84.01 -5.07 -4.58
CA PRO A 304 85.24 -4.83 -5.32
C PRO A 304 86.24 -4.07 -4.45
N ALA A 305 87.50 -4.50 -4.46
CA ALA A 305 88.55 -3.85 -3.68
C ALA A 305 88.60 -2.34 -4.01
N PRO A 306 88.63 -1.46 -3.00
CA PRO A 306 88.64 -0.03 -3.22
C PRO A 306 89.95 0.38 -3.92
N ARG A 307 89.88 1.36 -4.83
CA ARG A 307 91.09 1.95 -5.44
C ARG A 307 91.97 2.68 -4.41
N ASP A 308 91.41 3.06 -3.26
CA ASP A 308 92.12 3.59 -2.08
C ASP A 308 91.64 2.91 -0.77
N PRO A 309 92.46 2.07 -0.12
CA PRO A 309 92.14 1.42 1.14
C PRO A 309 91.85 2.38 2.31
N ALA A 310 92.42 3.59 2.30
CA ALA A 310 92.28 4.55 3.40
C ALA A 310 90.92 5.25 3.39
N GLU A 311 90.38 5.57 2.21
CA GLU A 311 89.05 6.18 2.07
C GLU A 311 87.92 5.18 2.33
N TRP A 312 88.11 3.92 1.92
CA TRP A 312 87.17 2.84 2.24
C TRP A 312 87.09 2.56 3.75
N ALA A 313 88.23 2.58 4.46
CA ALA A 313 88.26 2.44 5.91
C ALA A 313 87.48 3.58 6.61
N LYS A 314 87.53 4.81 6.08
CA LYS A 314 86.74 5.95 6.59
C LYS A 314 85.23 5.73 6.38
N TRP A 315 84.81 5.24 5.21
CA TRP A 315 83.40 4.91 4.95
C TRP A 315 82.88 3.82 5.89
N VAL A 316 83.65 2.75 6.10
CA VAL A 316 83.29 1.68 7.05
C VAL A 316 83.12 2.23 8.46
N ALA A 317 84.04 3.09 8.92
CA ALA A 317 83.94 3.72 10.23
C ALA A 317 82.70 4.60 10.38
N ILE A 318 82.38 5.45 9.39
CA ILE A 318 81.19 6.31 9.39
C ILE A 318 79.90 5.46 9.37
N ARG A 319 79.86 4.41 8.55
CA ARG A 319 78.72 3.48 8.47
C ARG A 319 78.48 2.77 9.81
N ASP A 320 79.54 2.26 10.43
CA ASP A 320 79.42 1.53 11.70
C ASP A 320 79.04 2.49 12.85
N GLU A 321 79.48 3.75 12.82
CA GLU A 321 79.02 4.79 13.74
C GLU A 321 77.55 5.17 13.50
N ALA A 322 77.12 5.34 12.24
CA ALA A 322 75.73 5.59 11.88
C ALA A 322 74.81 4.46 12.34
N ARG A 323 75.23 3.20 12.20
CA ARG A 323 74.51 2.02 12.71
C ARG A 323 74.40 2.04 14.24
N LYS A 324 75.49 2.35 14.96
CA LYS A 324 75.45 2.51 16.43
C LYS A 324 74.47 3.61 16.87
N LEU A 325 74.48 4.76 16.18
CA LEU A 325 73.56 5.86 16.47
C LEU A 325 72.11 5.50 16.17
N ARG A 326 71.86 4.78 15.07
CA ARG A 326 70.52 4.25 14.72
C ARG A 326 70.02 3.27 15.77
N ASP A 327 70.84 2.32 16.17
CA ASP A 327 70.48 1.29 17.15
C ASP A 327 70.31 1.89 18.56
N ALA A 328 70.96 3.03 18.85
CA ALA A 328 70.75 3.84 20.04
C ALA A 328 69.52 4.80 19.94
N GLY A 329 68.77 4.78 18.84
CA GLY A 329 67.58 5.62 18.64
C GLY A 329 67.86 7.08 18.26
N LYS A 330 69.12 7.45 18.04
CA LYS A 330 69.54 8.80 17.65
C LYS A 330 69.50 8.98 16.13
N LEU A 331 68.31 8.89 15.56
CA LEU A 331 68.12 8.78 14.10
C LEU A 331 68.57 10.00 13.31
N ASP A 332 68.44 11.22 13.86
CA ASP A 332 68.92 12.44 13.20
C ASP A 332 70.45 12.53 13.18
N GLU A 333 71.12 12.07 14.23
CA GLU A 333 72.59 11.98 14.28
C GLU A 333 73.09 10.87 13.35
N ALA A 334 72.39 9.73 13.29
CA ALA A 334 72.67 8.66 12.35
C ALA A 334 72.54 9.12 10.90
N ALA A 335 71.46 9.85 10.57
CA ALA A 335 71.24 10.41 9.24
C ALA A 335 72.34 11.41 8.85
N LYS A 336 72.78 12.28 9.78
CA LYS A 336 73.91 13.19 9.56
C LYS A 336 75.20 12.46 9.25
N ARG A 337 75.51 11.36 9.94
CA ARG A 337 76.70 10.54 9.63
C ARG A 337 76.62 9.92 8.23
N VAL A 338 75.46 9.44 7.82
CA VAL A 338 75.24 8.93 6.45
C VAL A 338 75.37 10.06 5.41
N THR A 339 74.93 11.28 5.73
CA THR A 339 75.17 12.45 4.87
C THR A 339 76.65 12.88 4.83
N GLU A 340 77.41 12.75 5.93
CA GLU A 340 78.85 13.01 5.94
C GLU A 340 79.62 12.06 5.01
N ALA A 341 79.17 10.80 4.91
CA ALA A 341 79.74 9.84 3.97
C ALA A 341 79.48 10.17 2.49
N HIS A 342 78.43 10.95 2.15
CA HIS A 342 78.23 11.46 0.78
C HIS A 342 79.37 12.37 0.30
N ASN A 343 80.10 13.01 1.22
CA ASN A 343 81.19 13.92 0.88
C ASN A 343 82.51 13.20 0.54
N LEU A 344 82.59 11.88 0.74
CA LEU A 344 83.82 11.11 0.51
C LEU A 344 84.11 10.77 -0.96
N LYS A 345 83.21 11.07 -1.91
CA LYS A 345 83.38 10.85 -3.38
C LYS A 345 83.96 9.47 -3.78
N ILE A 346 83.53 8.41 -3.10
CA ILE A 346 83.98 7.03 -3.39
C ILE A 346 83.08 6.41 -4.48
N ASP A 347 83.65 5.88 -5.55
CA ASP A 347 82.88 5.23 -6.62
C ASP A 347 82.18 3.94 -6.12
N GLY A 348 80.87 3.82 -6.35
CA GLY A 348 80.10 2.60 -6.08
C GLY A 348 79.51 2.45 -4.68
N ILE A 349 79.67 3.43 -3.79
CA ILE A 349 79.07 3.38 -2.43
C ILE A 349 77.60 3.78 -2.40
N ASP A 350 77.06 4.46 -3.42
CA ASP A 350 75.71 5.03 -3.42
C ASP A 350 74.61 3.99 -3.14
N GLY A 351 74.76 2.77 -3.70
CA GLY A 351 73.84 1.67 -3.44
C GLY A 351 73.87 1.17 -1.98
N LEU A 352 75.04 1.20 -1.34
CA LEU A 352 75.20 0.81 0.07
C LEU A 352 74.72 1.94 1.00
N MET A 353 74.90 3.19 0.60
CA MET A 353 74.40 4.36 1.33
C MET A 353 72.87 4.40 1.33
N ALA A 354 72.24 4.16 0.18
CA ALA A 354 70.79 4.06 0.06
C ALA A 354 70.20 2.99 1.00
N THR A 355 70.91 1.86 1.19
CA THR A 355 70.46 0.84 2.15
C THR A 355 70.49 1.29 3.61
N GLU A 356 71.45 2.15 4.00
CA GLU A 356 71.48 2.70 5.37
C GLU A 356 70.44 3.81 5.56
N GLU A 357 70.19 4.64 4.54
CA GLU A 357 69.11 5.64 4.54
C GLU A 357 67.74 4.96 4.66
N GLU A 358 67.50 3.89 3.90
CA GLU A 358 66.30 3.07 3.99
C GLU A 358 66.16 2.42 5.37
N ALA A 359 67.25 1.92 5.96
CA ALA A 359 67.24 1.35 7.30
C ALA A 359 66.96 2.40 8.40
N ILE A 360 67.48 3.62 8.27
CA ILE A 360 67.17 4.73 9.18
C ILE A 360 65.71 5.17 9.02
N GLY A 361 65.20 5.24 7.79
CA GLY A 361 63.79 5.51 7.48
C GLY A 361 62.85 4.47 8.10
N ALA A 362 63.14 3.18 7.91
CA ALA A 362 62.38 2.08 8.51
C ALA A 362 62.43 2.09 10.04
N ALA A 363 63.59 2.43 10.63
CA ALA A 363 63.71 2.60 12.08
C ALA A 363 62.89 3.78 12.60
N ARG A 364 62.85 4.91 11.86
CA ARG A 364 61.99 6.06 12.17
C ARG A 364 60.52 5.68 12.15
N GLU A 365 60.06 5.04 11.08
CA GLU A 365 58.67 4.57 10.97
C GLU A 365 58.31 3.61 12.11
N LYS A 366 59.24 2.72 12.49
CA LYS A 366 59.02 1.79 13.61
C LYS A 366 58.91 2.51 14.95
N ILE A 367 59.81 3.45 15.26
CA ILE A 367 59.75 4.24 16.50
C ILE A 367 58.47 5.08 16.53
N GLU A 368 58.10 5.70 15.41
CA GLU A 368 56.84 6.46 15.29
C GLU A 368 55.62 5.56 15.47
N ALA A 369 55.62 4.34 14.91
CA ALA A 369 54.53 3.38 15.10
C ALA A 369 54.43 2.90 16.56
N GLU A 370 55.55 2.62 17.22
CA GLU A 370 55.59 2.26 18.64
C GLU A 370 55.12 3.42 19.53
N GLN A 371 55.49 4.67 19.20
CA GLN A 371 54.99 5.86 19.87
C GLN A 371 53.48 6.07 19.66
N ARG A 372 52.97 5.90 18.44
CA ARG A 372 51.52 5.95 18.15
C ARG A 372 50.77 4.89 18.94
N GLN A 373 51.26 3.67 18.96
CA GLN A 373 50.66 2.57 19.72
C GLN A 373 50.68 2.86 21.24
N ALA A 374 51.77 3.46 21.75
CA ALA A 374 51.86 3.88 23.15
C ALA A 374 50.86 5.01 23.48
N ILE A 375 50.67 5.97 22.56
CA ILE A 375 49.68 7.05 22.69
C ILE A 375 48.26 6.48 22.69
N GLU A 376 47.91 5.63 21.73
CA GLU A 376 46.60 4.98 21.65
C GLU A 376 46.30 4.18 22.92
N LYS A 377 47.27 3.40 23.41
CA LYS A 377 47.13 2.63 24.65
C LYS A 377 46.93 3.54 25.86
N ALA A 378 47.65 4.66 25.93
CA ALA A 378 47.51 5.64 27.01
C ALA A 378 46.15 6.37 26.96
N ILE A 379 45.65 6.71 25.77
CA ILE A 379 44.32 7.31 25.57
C ILE A 379 43.25 6.32 26.02
N ALA A 380 43.29 5.06 25.55
CA ALA A 380 42.32 4.04 25.96
C ALA A 380 42.36 3.74 27.47
N ALA A 381 43.54 3.80 28.09
CA ALA A 381 43.67 3.71 29.55
C ALA A 381 43.06 4.93 30.26
N TYR A 382 43.27 6.13 29.72
CA TYR A 382 42.71 7.37 30.26
C TYR A 382 41.19 7.44 30.09
N GLU A 383 40.62 6.99 28.97
CA GLU A 383 39.17 7.02 28.70
C GLU A 383 38.37 6.30 29.79
N LYS A 384 38.89 5.20 30.33
CA LYS A 384 38.29 4.47 31.47
C LYS A 384 38.19 5.31 32.74
N GLU A 385 39.15 6.22 32.95
CA GLU A 385 39.18 7.13 34.10
C GLU A 385 38.46 8.45 33.79
N SER A 386 38.43 8.87 32.52
CA SER A 386 37.71 10.05 32.04
C SER A 386 36.22 9.95 32.36
N ASP A 387 35.60 8.77 32.27
CA ASP A 387 34.19 8.62 32.67
C ASP A 387 33.95 9.00 34.14
N LYS A 388 34.89 8.71 35.05
CA LYS A 388 34.80 9.14 36.45
C LYS A 388 34.91 10.66 36.58
N VAL A 389 35.76 11.29 35.77
CA VAL A 389 35.90 12.76 35.71
C VAL A 389 34.58 13.39 35.23
N TRP A 390 33.97 12.84 34.19
CA TRP A 390 32.72 13.34 33.63
C TRP A 390 31.51 13.05 34.55
N ASP A 391 31.54 11.96 35.33
CA ASP A 391 30.59 11.73 36.41
C ASP A 391 30.70 12.78 37.51
N LEU A 392 31.92 13.21 37.85
CA LEU A 392 32.14 14.32 38.78
C LEU A 392 31.65 15.66 38.18
N PHE A 393 31.80 15.87 36.87
CA PHE A 393 31.22 17.03 36.19
C PHE A 393 29.69 17.04 36.26
N LYS A 394 29.06 15.89 36.04
CA LYS A 394 27.61 15.70 36.15
C LYS A 394 27.11 15.89 37.59
N GLN A 395 27.89 15.43 38.57
CA GLN A 395 27.66 15.70 40.00
C GLN A 395 28.03 17.13 40.41
N ARG A 396 28.59 17.92 39.48
CA ARG A 396 29.00 19.32 39.65
C ARG A 396 30.10 19.51 40.70
N LYS A 397 30.93 18.49 40.89
CA LYS A 397 32.11 18.44 41.77
C LYS A 397 33.38 18.77 40.97
N TYR A 398 33.48 19.99 40.48
CA TYR A 398 34.56 20.39 39.57
C TYR A 398 35.94 20.45 40.23
N ASP A 399 36.00 20.70 41.55
CA ASP A 399 37.26 20.68 42.31
C ASP A 399 37.81 19.27 42.50
N ASP A 400 36.92 18.31 42.78
CA ASP A 400 37.29 16.90 42.90
C ASP A 400 37.72 16.35 41.53
N ALA A 401 37.04 16.75 40.46
CA ALA A 401 37.44 16.42 39.08
C ALA A 401 38.83 16.99 38.74
N ALA A 402 39.12 18.24 39.13
CA ALA A 402 40.43 18.85 38.91
C ALA A 402 41.56 18.15 39.69
N LYS A 403 41.29 17.68 40.93
CA LYS A 403 42.24 16.86 41.71
C LYS A 403 42.52 15.53 41.03
N LEU A 404 41.48 14.81 40.61
CA LEU A 404 41.62 13.54 39.90
C LEU A 404 42.43 13.71 38.60
N LEU A 405 42.17 14.78 37.83
CA LEU A 405 42.94 15.12 36.63
C LEU A 405 44.42 15.47 36.92
N ALA A 406 44.72 16.02 38.10
CA ALA A 406 46.10 16.27 38.53
C ALA A 406 46.83 14.96 38.88
N GLU A 407 46.16 14.07 39.61
CA GLU A 407 46.67 12.74 39.96
C GLU A 407 46.93 11.87 38.73
N LEU A 408 45.97 11.83 37.79
CA LEU A 408 46.09 11.03 36.56
C LEU A 408 47.26 11.53 35.69
N ALA A 409 47.49 12.83 35.61
CA ALA A 409 48.62 13.37 34.83
C ALA A 409 49.99 13.10 35.45
N ALA A 410 50.07 12.84 36.76
CA ALA A 410 51.31 12.47 37.43
C ALA A 410 51.74 11.03 37.10
N LYS A 411 50.81 10.16 36.68
CA LYS A 411 51.09 8.76 36.39
C LYS A 411 51.79 8.59 35.03
N PRO A 412 52.89 7.81 34.94
CA PRO A 412 53.62 7.58 33.68
C PRO A 412 52.75 7.01 32.55
N GLU A 413 51.77 6.17 32.88
CA GLU A 413 50.88 5.49 31.94
C GLU A 413 49.94 6.45 31.16
N HIS A 414 49.65 7.64 31.70
CA HIS A 414 48.78 8.62 31.07
C HIS A 414 49.54 9.81 30.44
N LYS A 415 50.86 9.90 30.63
CA LYS A 415 51.68 10.97 30.04
C LYS A 415 51.50 11.10 28.51
N PRO A 416 51.41 10.00 27.73
CA PRO A 416 51.19 10.11 26.29
C PRO A 416 49.79 10.63 25.91
N ALA A 417 48.82 10.61 26.84
CA ALA A 417 47.45 11.13 26.65
C ALA A 417 47.29 12.60 27.10
N ALA A 418 48.39 13.37 27.21
CA ALA A 418 48.39 14.73 27.75
C ALA A 418 47.37 15.68 27.12
N LYS A 419 47.06 15.53 25.81
CA LYS A 419 46.05 16.35 25.12
C LYS A 419 44.63 16.12 25.66
N HIS A 420 44.27 14.88 25.98
CA HIS A 420 42.95 14.53 26.51
C HIS A 420 42.80 15.00 27.96
N LEU A 421 43.86 14.83 28.77
CA LEU A 421 43.95 15.40 30.11
C LEU A 421 43.83 16.93 30.11
N ALA A 422 44.48 17.60 29.16
CA ALA A 422 44.41 19.05 29.01
C ALA A 422 42.99 19.51 28.63
N ALA A 423 42.33 18.81 27.70
CA ALA A 423 40.95 19.08 27.33
C ALA A 423 40.01 18.95 28.53
N ASP A 424 40.04 17.84 29.27
CA ASP A 424 39.14 17.68 30.43
C ASP A 424 39.44 18.69 31.57
N ARG A 425 40.71 19.13 31.73
CA ARG A 425 41.03 20.25 32.64
C ARG A 425 40.44 21.57 32.19
N GLU A 426 40.49 21.85 30.89
CA GLU A 426 39.85 23.02 30.29
C GLU A 426 38.33 22.94 30.49
N ALA A 427 37.70 21.78 30.29
CA ALA A 427 36.29 21.56 30.58
C ALA A 427 35.94 21.92 32.03
N ALA A 428 36.72 21.47 33.01
CA ALA A 428 36.51 21.81 34.42
C ALA A 428 36.54 23.32 34.68
N LYS A 429 37.42 24.06 34.00
CA LYS A 429 37.49 25.53 34.07
C LYS A 429 36.27 26.18 33.42
N LEU A 430 35.89 25.75 32.22
CA LEU A 430 34.73 26.27 31.47
C LEU A 430 33.42 26.04 32.22
N LEU A 431 33.28 24.90 32.90
CA LEU A 431 32.10 24.59 33.71
C LEU A 431 32.02 25.48 34.96
N LYS A 432 33.15 25.80 35.60
CA LYS A 432 33.19 26.79 36.68
C LYS A 432 32.81 28.19 36.20
N GLU A 433 33.34 28.59 35.05
CA GLU A 433 33.01 29.87 34.40
C GLU A 433 31.51 29.94 34.06
N PHE A 434 30.94 28.86 33.54
CA PHE A 434 29.51 28.76 33.28
C PHE A 434 28.68 29.04 34.52
N TRP A 435 28.95 28.35 35.63
CA TRP A 435 28.17 28.54 36.86
C TRP A 435 28.39 29.90 37.53
N ALA A 436 29.57 30.50 37.36
CA ALA A 436 29.81 31.88 37.75
C ALA A 436 28.93 32.85 36.94
N ALA A 437 28.81 32.64 35.63
CA ALA A 437 27.92 33.42 34.76
C ALA A 437 26.45 33.24 35.13
N VAL A 438 26.02 32.00 35.46
CA VAL A 438 24.67 31.71 35.96
C VAL A 438 24.39 32.47 37.25
N ALA A 439 25.32 32.45 38.22
CA ALA A 439 25.18 33.17 39.47
C ALA A 439 25.06 34.69 39.25
N GLY A 440 25.86 35.24 38.33
CA GLY A 440 25.78 36.66 37.93
C GLY A 440 24.42 37.02 37.32
N GLY A 441 23.89 36.20 36.41
CA GLY A 441 22.57 36.42 35.82
C GLY A 441 21.43 36.28 36.82
N LEU A 442 21.53 35.35 37.77
CA LEU A 442 20.56 35.21 38.86
C LEU A 442 20.57 36.40 39.83
N GLY A 443 21.70 37.08 40.00
CA GLY A 443 21.78 38.31 40.80
C GLY A 443 20.85 39.42 40.30
N THR A 444 20.47 39.39 39.01
CA THR A 444 19.50 40.34 38.43
C THR A 444 18.03 40.02 38.74
N MET A 445 17.76 38.91 39.42
CA MET A 445 16.41 38.41 39.73
C MET A 445 15.92 38.77 41.13
N GLU A 446 16.64 39.64 41.86
CA GLU A 446 16.22 40.12 43.18
C GLU A 446 14.77 40.67 43.14
N GLY A 447 13.95 40.26 44.11
CA GLY A 447 12.52 40.60 44.17
C GLY A 447 11.61 39.78 43.28
N ARG A 448 12.12 38.85 42.46
CA ARG A 448 11.31 37.96 41.61
C ARG A 448 11.20 36.54 42.18
N THR A 449 10.12 35.85 41.86
CA THR A 449 9.91 34.46 42.27
C THR A 449 10.67 33.50 41.36
N LEU A 450 11.43 32.59 41.95
CA LEU A 450 12.20 31.57 41.24
C LEU A 450 12.01 30.19 41.89
N VAL A 451 12.18 29.14 41.09
CA VAL A 451 12.26 27.75 41.55
C VAL A 451 13.67 27.24 41.29
N VAL A 452 14.35 26.76 42.35
CA VAL A 452 15.70 26.19 42.29
C VAL A 452 15.67 24.84 43.01
N GLY A 453 15.96 23.76 42.29
CA GLY A 453 15.79 22.40 42.80
C GLY A 453 14.36 22.14 43.30
N LYS A 454 14.22 21.80 44.58
CA LYS A 454 12.93 21.58 45.27
C LYS A 454 12.40 22.83 45.98
N ALA A 455 13.15 23.93 45.99
CA ALA A 455 12.80 25.16 46.70
C ALA A 455 12.18 26.19 45.75
N SER A 456 11.20 26.95 46.25
CA SER A 456 10.57 28.06 45.53
C SER A 456 10.36 29.25 46.45
N GLY A 457 10.57 30.46 45.93
CA GLY A 457 10.40 31.69 46.72
C GLY A 457 10.88 32.92 45.95
N THR A 458 10.74 34.09 46.58
CA THR A 458 11.26 35.35 46.07
C THR A 458 12.75 35.42 46.34
N VAL A 459 13.55 35.73 45.31
CA VAL A 459 15.01 35.89 45.44
C VAL A 459 15.30 37.15 46.25
N THR A 460 16.01 36.99 47.37
CA THR A 460 16.43 38.11 48.23
C THR A 460 17.89 38.47 48.04
N GLU A 461 18.74 37.50 47.74
CA GLU A 461 20.17 37.71 47.49
C GLU A 461 20.72 36.48 46.75
N VAL A 462 21.78 36.66 45.96
CA VAL A 462 22.57 35.55 45.41
C VAL A 462 24.02 35.74 45.84
N LYS A 463 24.53 34.87 46.71
CA LYS A 463 25.86 35.02 47.31
C LYS A 463 26.58 33.69 47.39
N GLY A 464 27.86 33.68 47.00
CA GLY A 464 28.73 32.51 47.14
C GLY A 464 28.23 31.25 46.42
N GLY A 465 27.50 31.40 45.30
CA GLY A 465 26.91 30.27 44.59
C GLY A 465 25.64 29.70 45.24
N THR A 466 25.05 30.39 46.22
CA THR A 466 23.75 30.05 46.80
C THR A 466 22.71 31.12 46.49
N VAL A 467 21.47 30.70 46.26
CA VAL A 467 20.32 31.58 46.01
C VAL A 467 19.51 31.67 47.29
N HIS A 468 19.40 32.85 47.89
CA HIS A 468 18.55 33.05 49.06
C HIS A 468 17.11 33.29 48.58
N LEU A 469 16.22 32.35 48.88
CA LEU A 469 14.80 32.39 48.51
C LEU A 469 13.95 32.55 49.76
N LYS A 470 13.01 33.49 49.74
CA LYS A 470 12.03 33.69 50.81
C LYS A 470 10.64 33.31 50.34
N ARG A 471 9.95 32.44 51.08
CA ARG A 471 8.53 32.11 50.86
C ARG A 471 7.78 32.24 52.18
N GLY A 472 7.02 33.32 52.34
CA GLY A 472 6.38 33.66 53.61
C GLY A 472 7.43 33.91 54.71
N ARG A 473 7.40 33.08 55.78
CA ARG A 473 8.37 33.15 56.89
C ARG A 473 9.57 32.20 56.75
N THR A 474 9.59 31.36 55.72
CA THR A 474 10.64 30.34 55.53
C THR A 474 11.69 30.85 54.54
N GLU A 475 12.96 30.71 54.90
CA GLU A 475 14.10 30.95 54.02
C GLU A 475 14.65 29.62 53.49
N PHE A 476 14.97 29.57 52.21
CA PHE A 476 15.67 28.47 51.56
C PHE A 476 16.98 29.01 50.96
N ARG A 477 18.04 28.20 50.98
CA ARG A 477 19.34 28.56 50.42
C ARG A 477 19.86 27.46 49.45
N PRO A 478 19.11 27.12 48.40
CA PRO A 478 19.58 26.14 47.40
C PRO A 478 20.83 26.64 46.69
N SER A 479 21.68 25.71 46.27
CA SER A 479 22.84 26.02 45.42
C SER A 479 22.37 26.46 44.03
N VAL A 480 23.06 27.42 43.40
CA VAL A 480 22.80 27.81 42.00
C VAL A 480 22.92 26.62 41.06
N THR A 481 23.77 25.66 41.43
CA THR A 481 23.95 24.44 40.65
C THR A 481 22.64 23.65 40.56
N GLU A 482 21.76 23.64 41.58
CA GLU A 482 20.49 22.89 41.59
C GLU A 482 19.44 23.35 40.54
N LEU A 483 19.76 24.35 39.71
CA LEU A 483 18.95 24.70 38.55
C LEU A 483 18.87 23.56 37.53
N SER A 484 17.75 23.51 36.80
CA SER A 484 17.64 22.69 35.60
C SER A 484 18.56 23.23 34.51
N ALA A 485 19.09 22.34 33.65
CA ALA A 485 20.00 22.72 32.57
C ALA A 485 19.43 23.84 31.66
N GLY A 486 18.13 23.79 31.38
CA GLY A 486 17.44 24.81 30.58
C GLY A 486 17.37 26.19 31.26
N LEU A 487 17.16 26.24 32.58
CA LEU A 487 17.18 27.50 33.33
C LEU A 487 18.61 28.03 33.49
N ALA A 488 19.58 27.15 33.77
CA ALA A 488 20.98 27.50 33.86
C ALA A 488 21.48 28.15 32.54
N LEU A 489 21.19 27.54 31.39
CA LEU A 489 21.55 28.10 30.08
C LEU A 489 20.93 29.48 29.81
N ARG A 490 19.71 29.74 30.32
CA ARG A 490 19.05 31.04 30.21
C ARG A 490 19.72 32.09 31.09
N PHE A 491 20.00 31.77 32.35
CA PHE A 491 20.61 32.72 33.29
C PHE A 491 22.10 32.95 33.05
N ALA A 492 22.81 32.00 32.44
CA ALA A 492 24.21 32.18 32.08
C ALA A 492 24.45 33.37 31.14
N GLY A 493 23.43 33.82 30.38
CA GLY A 493 23.52 35.01 29.54
C GLY A 493 24.63 34.95 28.49
N LEU A 494 25.03 33.74 28.08
CA LEU A 494 26.15 33.49 27.19
C LEU A 494 25.94 34.18 25.84
N LYS A 495 26.97 34.93 25.41
CA LYS A 495 27.01 35.65 24.14
C LYS A 495 27.06 34.69 22.95
N GLN A 496 26.78 35.18 21.74
CA GLN A 496 26.94 34.41 20.51
C GLN A 496 28.37 34.54 19.98
N ASP A 497 29.33 34.00 20.71
CA ASP A 497 30.75 33.92 20.32
C ASP A 497 31.29 32.49 20.48
N ALA A 498 32.49 32.25 19.94
CA ALA A 498 33.11 30.92 19.94
C ALA A 498 33.39 30.41 21.36
N HIS A 499 33.84 31.26 22.29
CA HIS A 499 34.15 30.86 23.67
C HIS A 499 32.87 30.49 24.44
N SER A 500 31.84 31.32 24.34
CA SER A 500 30.50 31.08 24.89
C SER A 500 29.85 29.82 24.30
N SER A 501 30.08 29.55 23.02
CA SER A 501 29.57 28.34 22.34
C SER A 501 30.30 27.08 22.82
N LEU A 502 31.62 27.17 23.06
CA LEU A 502 32.42 26.11 23.68
C LEU A 502 31.93 25.80 25.10
N ILE A 503 31.72 26.83 25.93
CA ILE A 503 31.17 26.67 27.29
C ILE A 503 29.81 25.97 27.23
N ARG A 504 28.91 26.42 26.34
CA ARG A 504 27.58 25.82 26.16
C ARG A 504 27.67 24.36 25.73
N GLY A 505 28.56 24.04 24.78
CA GLY A 505 28.77 22.67 24.30
C GLY A 505 29.31 21.74 25.39
N VAL A 506 30.32 22.17 26.13
CA VAL A 506 30.90 21.41 27.25
C VAL A 506 29.89 21.20 28.38
N PHE A 507 29.10 22.22 28.72
CA PHE A 507 28.02 22.10 29.71
C PHE A 507 26.97 21.07 29.30
N LEU A 508 26.48 21.13 28.07
CA LEU A 508 25.49 20.19 27.55
C LEU A 508 26.04 18.74 27.51
N LEU A 509 27.31 18.59 27.14
CA LEU A 509 28.01 17.30 27.20
C LEU A 509 28.09 16.78 28.64
N ALA A 510 28.38 17.63 29.63
CA ALA A 510 28.52 17.25 31.03
C ALA A 510 27.19 16.86 31.70
N GLU A 511 26.10 17.56 31.37
CA GLU A 511 24.76 17.23 31.86
C GLU A 511 24.20 15.93 31.22
N GLY A 512 24.83 15.44 30.15
CA GLY A 512 24.40 14.24 29.41
C GLY A 512 23.05 14.44 28.71
N GLN A 513 22.72 15.68 28.35
CA GLN A 513 21.46 16.06 27.71
C GLN A 513 21.67 16.25 26.21
N ASP A 514 20.82 15.60 25.41
CA ASP A 514 20.68 15.77 23.95
C ASP A 514 22.00 16.02 23.18
N PRO A 515 22.70 14.94 22.78
CA PRO A 515 23.97 15.02 22.03
C PRO A 515 23.89 15.94 20.79
N LYS A 516 22.72 16.08 20.19
CA LYS A 516 22.50 16.93 19.02
C LYS A 516 22.65 18.41 19.34
N THR A 517 22.08 18.86 20.45
CA THR A 517 22.19 20.25 20.89
C THR A 517 23.63 20.58 21.32
N ALA A 518 24.31 19.64 21.98
CA ALA A 518 25.72 19.77 22.33
C ALA A 518 26.61 19.89 21.07
N THR A 519 26.39 19.02 20.08
CA THR A 519 27.11 19.06 18.79
C THR A 519 26.90 20.36 18.04
N LYS A 520 25.67 20.88 18.01
CA LYS A 520 25.38 22.18 17.39
C LYS A 520 26.10 23.33 18.09
N ALA A 521 26.17 23.30 19.43
CA ALA A 521 26.90 24.31 20.20
C ALA A 521 28.41 24.26 19.90
N LEU A 522 29.01 23.06 19.91
CA LEU A 522 30.44 22.89 19.61
C LEU A 522 30.81 23.20 18.15
N ALA A 523 29.90 22.99 17.20
CA ALA A 523 30.12 23.35 15.80
C ALA A 523 30.33 24.86 15.59
N SER A 524 29.86 25.70 16.54
CA SER A 524 30.05 27.15 16.50
C SER A 524 31.37 27.62 17.14
N ALA A 525 32.21 26.69 17.61
CA ALA A 525 33.49 26.96 18.26
C ALA A 525 34.63 26.06 17.71
N PRO A 526 34.88 25.98 16.39
CA PRO A 526 35.76 24.97 15.81
C PRO A 526 37.26 25.12 16.15
N ASP A 527 37.70 26.32 16.53
CA ASP A 527 39.13 26.64 16.68
C ASP A 527 39.76 26.13 17.98
N ALA A 528 38.97 25.62 18.92
CA ALA A 528 39.49 25.10 20.19
C ALA A 528 40.03 23.66 20.02
N PRO A 529 41.31 23.39 20.39
CA PRO A 529 41.92 22.06 20.24
C PRO A 529 41.16 20.90 20.91
N ALA A 530 40.40 21.20 21.97
CA ALA A 530 39.60 20.22 22.72
C ALA A 530 38.31 19.78 22.00
N VAL A 531 37.82 20.54 21.01
CA VAL A 531 36.52 20.28 20.35
C VAL A 531 36.50 18.96 19.62
N ALA A 532 37.60 18.57 18.99
CA ALA A 532 37.72 17.26 18.34
C ALA A 532 37.48 16.12 19.34
N ILE A 533 38.08 16.22 20.53
CA ILE A 533 37.96 15.23 21.62
C ILE A 533 36.52 15.18 22.14
N TYR A 534 35.87 16.33 22.33
CA TYR A 534 34.46 16.37 22.76
C TYR A 534 33.51 15.82 21.70
N ARG A 535 33.77 16.04 20.41
CA ARG A 535 32.97 15.47 19.31
C ARG A 535 33.06 13.94 19.27
N GLU A 536 34.22 13.37 19.55
CA GLU A 536 34.37 11.90 19.66
C GLU A 536 33.57 11.34 20.85
N ARG A 537 33.58 12.00 22.01
CA ARG A 537 32.74 11.62 23.17
C ARG A 537 31.23 11.71 22.86
N LEU A 538 30.81 12.74 22.12
CA LEU A 538 29.42 12.89 21.65
C LEU A 538 29.01 11.80 20.67
N ALA A 539 29.90 11.42 19.75
CA ALA A 539 29.66 10.32 18.82
C ALA A 539 29.45 8.99 19.56
N ALA A 540 30.30 8.70 20.54
CA ALA A 540 30.18 7.51 21.40
C ALA A 540 28.84 7.48 22.18
N SER A 541 28.46 8.61 22.78
CA SER A 541 27.19 8.76 23.51
C SER A 541 25.98 8.59 22.60
N ALA A 542 25.98 9.24 21.42
CA ALA A 542 24.91 9.14 20.45
C ALA A 542 24.73 7.69 19.96
N PHE A 543 25.83 6.96 19.71
CA PHE A 543 25.77 5.57 19.29
C PHE A 543 25.29 4.62 20.39
N ALA A 544 25.65 4.87 21.65
CA ALA A 544 25.08 4.14 22.78
C ALA A 544 23.55 4.32 22.85
N GLY A 545 23.05 5.55 22.66
CA GLY A 545 21.61 5.82 22.56
C GLY A 545 20.94 5.10 21.38
N ALA A 546 21.57 5.09 20.21
CA ALA A 546 21.06 4.34 19.05
C ALA A 546 20.98 2.83 19.33
N ARG A 547 21.96 2.25 20.04
CA ARG A 547 21.94 0.84 20.46
C ARG A 547 20.83 0.54 21.47
N GLU A 548 20.53 1.47 22.36
CA GLU A 548 19.41 1.34 23.30
C GLU A 548 18.06 1.34 22.56
N LEU A 549 17.88 2.24 21.59
CA LEU A 549 16.70 2.26 20.72
C LEU A 549 16.52 0.93 19.98
N LEU A 550 17.62 0.36 19.44
CA LEU A 550 17.62 -0.96 18.81
C LEU A 550 17.26 -2.09 19.76
N ALA A 551 17.69 -2.01 21.03
CA ALA A 551 17.35 -2.98 22.06
C ALA A 551 15.87 -2.91 22.45
N LYS A 552 15.30 -1.70 22.47
CA LYS A 552 13.86 -1.43 22.71
C LYS A 552 12.98 -1.62 21.47
N THR A 553 13.53 -2.18 20.38
CA THR A 553 12.84 -2.38 19.07
C THR A 553 12.23 -1.11 18.45
N GLN A 554 12.75 0.07 18.83
CA GLN A 554 12.39 1.38 18.27
C GLN A 554 13.21 1.63 17.00
N PHE A 555 12.93 0.85 15.96
CA PHE A 555 13.77 0.77 14.76
C PHE A 555 13.78 2.05 13.92
N THR A 556 12.67 2.79 13.87
CA THR A 556 12.58 4.04 13.10
C THR A 556 13.40 5.14 13.74
N GLU A 557 13.29 5.30 15.06
CA GLU A 557 14.08 6.24 15.85
C GLU A 557 15.57 5.86 15.81
N ALA A 558 15.88 4.56 15.92
CA ALA A 558 17.25 4.06 15.81
C ALA A 558 17.86 4.36 14.43
N ALA A 559 17.14 4.11 13.34
CA ALA A 559 17.62 4.37 11.98
C ALA A 559 17.93 5.86 11.79
N LYS A 560 17.07 6.75 12.30
CA LYS A 560 17.30 8.19 12.28
C LYS A 560 18.53 8.58 13.12
N ALA A 561 18.65 8.08 14.34
CA ALA A 561 19.80 8.36 15.20
C ALA A 561 21.13 7.91 14.56
N ILE A 562 21.13 6.77 13.88
CA ILE A 562 22.31 6.26 13.17
C ILE A 562 22.66 7.14 11.96
N ALA A 563 21.67 7.58 11.19
CA ALA A 563 21.90 8.51 10.08
C ALA A 563 22.44 9.87 10.56
N ASP A 564 21.91 10.39 11.68
CA ASP A 564 22.44 11.60 12.32
C ASP A 564 23.90 11.39 12.74
N ILE A 565 24.28 10.21 13.27
CA ILE A 565 25.67 9.88 13.63
C ILE A 565 26.61 9.88 12.41
N GLU A 566 26.19 9.24 11.32
CA GLU A 566 26.97 9.19 10.06
C GLU A 566 27.19 10.61 9.50
N THR A 567 26.18 11.48 9.63
CA THR A 567 26.21 12.86 9.14
C THR A 567 27.10 13.76 10.02
N ASP A 568 26.86 13.73 11.34
CA ASP A 568 27.46 14.69 12.27
C ASP A 568 28.88 14.29 12.71
N TYR A 569 29.21 12.99 12.68
CA TYR A 569 30.49 12.46 13.18
C TYR A 569 31.25 11.60 12.17
N GLY A 570 30.80 11.48 10.92
CA GLY A 570 31.41 10.63 9.90
C GLY A 570 32.91 10.92 9.61
N SER A 571 33.37 12.13 9.91
CA SER A 571 34.77 12.54 9.74
C SER A 571 35.66 12.32 10.97
N THR A 572 35.12 11.79 12.08
CA THR A 572 35.86 11.63 13.33
C THR A 572 36.69 10.33 13.34
N PRO A 573 37.86 10.30 14.00
CA PRO A 573 38.62 9.07 14.26
C PRO A 573 37.78 7.98 14.93
N TRP A 574 36.93 8.36 15.90
CA TRP A 574 35.98 7.45 16.54
C TRP A 574 35.07 6.74 15.53
N PHE A 575 34.50 7.47 14.56
CA PHE A 575 33.62 6.88 13.55
C PHE A 575 34.38 5.94 12.63
N ALA A 576 35.61 6.29 12.23
CA ALA A 576 36.46 5.42 11.42
C ALA A 576 36.72 4.07 12.14
N ALA A 577 36.95 4.09 13.45
CA ALA A 577 37.13 2.89 14.26
C ALA A 577 35.83 2.08 14.46
N GLN A 578 34.66 2.73 14.49
CA GLN A 578 33.35 2.10 14.72
C GLN A 578 32.53 1.85 13.45
N ARG A 579 33.10 2.08 12.27
CA ARG A 579 32.39 2.04 10.98
C ARG A 579 31.57 0.76 10.77
N ASP A 580 32.17 -0.40 11.06
CA ASP A 580 31.50 -1.69 10.86
C ASP A 580 30.36 -1.90 11.88
N ALA A 581 30.53 -1.44 13.12
CA ALA A 581 29.50 -1.50 14.15
C ALA A 581 28.32 -0.59 13.81
N VAL A 582 28.58 0.62 13.32
CA VAL A 582 27.55 1.57 12.85
C VAL A 582 26.81 0.99 11.64
N ALA A 583 27.53 0.42 10.67
CA ALA A 583 26.92 -0.22 9.50
C ALA A 583 26.05 -1.44 9.89
N ALA A 584 26.51 -2.26 10.84
CA ALA A 584 25.72 -3.38 11.35
C ALA A 584 24.45 -2.90 12.09
N ALA A 585 24.56 -1.84 12.90
CA ALA A 585 23.43 -1.23 13.58
C ALA A 585 22.43 -0.65 12.58
N ARG A 586 22.89 0.04 11.54
CA ARG A 586 22.06 0.58 10.45
C ARG A 586 21.28 -0.52 9.76
N SER A 587 21.98 -1.58 9.34
CA SER A 587 21.37 -2.72 8.67
C SER A 587 20.32 -3.41 9.54
N ARG A 588 20.55 -3.49 10.86
CA ARG A 588 19.55 -3.99 11.82
C ARG A 588 18.34 -3.06 11.94
N ALA A 589 18.56 -1.74 12.02
CA ALA A 589 17.48 -0.76 12.08
C ALA A 589 16.60 -0.82 10.84
N GLU A 590 17.20 -0.79 9.65
CA GLU A 590 16.50 -0.85 8.36
C GLU A 590 15.67 -2.14 8.22
N ARG A 591 16.22 -3.30 8.60
CA ARG A 591 15.45 -4.56 8.64
C ARG A 591 14.27 -4.49 9.59
N GLY A 592 14.47 -3.97 10.81
CA GLY A 592 13.41 -3.86 11.79
C GLY A 592 12.30 -2.88 11.39
N VAL A 593 12.62 -1.79 10.68
CA VAL A 593 11.63 -0.88 10.08
C VAL A 593 10.80 -1.63 9.03
N ALA A 594 11.47 -2.31 8.09
CA ALA A 594 10.81 -3.09 7.05
C ALA A 594 9.90 -4.19 7.63
N ASP A 595 10.36 -4.93 8.64
CA ASP A 595 9.56 -5.94 9.33
C ASP A 595 8.34 -5.33 10.02
N SER A 596 8.50 -4.17 10.69
CA SER A 596 7.39 -3.46 11.35
C SER A 596 6.31 -3.00 10.36
N GLU A 597 6.72 -2.46 9.21
CA GLU A 597 5.79 -2.03 8.16
C GLU A 597 5.09 -3.23 7.49
N ALA A 598 5.83 -4.29 7.20
CA ALA A 598 5.27 -5.54 6.68
C ALA A 598 4.26 -6.15 7.66
N LEU A 599 4.51 -6.11 8.97
CA LEU A 599 3.58 -6.58 10.00
C LEU A 599 2.28 -5.78 10.03
N LYS A 600 2.34 -4.45 9.85
CA LYS A 600 1.12 -3.61 9.76
C LYS A 600 0.29 -3.97 8.53
N LEU A 601 0.94 -4.14 7.37
CA LEU A 601 0.26 -4.58 6.14
C LEU A 601 -0.34 -5.97 6.30
N TYR A 602 0.38 -6.89 6.92
CA TYR A 602 -0.09 -8.24 7.20
C TYR A 602 -1.30 -8.25 8.14
N ALA A 603 -1.31 -7.44 9.20
CA ALA A 603 -2.46 -7.38 10.10
C ALA A 603 -3.74 -6.96 9.36
N ASN A 604 -3.63 -6.01 8.43
CA ASN A 604 -4.74 -5.64 7.55
C ASN A 604 -5.11 -6.78 6.59
N ALA A 605 -4.11 -7.45 5.98
CA ALA A 605 -4.33 -8.59 5.10
C ALA A 605 -5.07 -9.74 5.81
N ALA A 606 -4.64 -10.12 7.02
CA ALA A 606 -5.27 -11.16 7.81
C ALA A 606 -6.75 -10.85 8.10
N LYS A 607 -7.07 -9.60 8.47
CA LYS A 607 -8.44 -9.15 8.68
C LYS A 607 -9.29 -9.27 7.41
N LEU A 608 -8.76 -8.88 6.25
CA LEU A 608 -9.47 -8.99 4.97
C LEU A 608 -9.65 -10.45 4.55
N TYR A 609 -8.67 -11.31 4.84
CA TYR A 609 -8.76 -12.75 4.61
C TYR A 609 -9.86 -13.39 5.45
N GLU A 610 -9.94 -13.08 6.74
CA GLU A 610 -11.00 -13.57 7.65
C GLU A 610 -12.40 -13.10 7.21
N GLN A 611 -12.49 -11.88 6.67
CA GLN A 611 -13.73 -11.34 6.09
C GLN A 611 -14.07 -11.91 4.71
N ASN A 612 -13.20 -12.76 4.15
CA ASN A 612 -13.26 -13.28 2.78
C ASN A 612 -13.34 -12.18 1.70
N ASP A 613 -12.81 -10.97 2.00
CA ASP A 613 -12.64 -9.89 1.03
C ASP A 613 -11.31 -10.06 0.28
N LEU A 614 -11.26 -11.12 -0.51
CA LEU A 614 -10.05 -11.52 -1.21
C LEU A 614 -9.62 -10.51 -2.30
N ARG A 615 -10.51 -9.59 -2.71
CA ARG A 615 -10.18 -8.54 -3.68
C ARG A 615 -9.41 -7.39 -3.04
N ALA A 616 -9.85 -6.92 -1.88
CA ALA A 616 -9.10 -5.94 -1.10
C ALA A 616 -7.80 -6.53 -0.56
N LEU A 617 -7.78 -7.84 -0.29
CA LEU A 617 -6.58 -8.58 0.14
C LEU A 617 -5.46 -8.57 -0.91
N LYS A 618 -5.81 -8.84 -2.19
CA LYS A 618 -4.84 -9.00 -3.28
C LYS A 618 -3.78 -7.91 -3.38
N PRO A 619 -4.11 -6.60 -3.47
CA PRO A 619 -3.11 -5.55 -3.60
C PRO A 619 -2.16 -5.47 -2.39
N ILE A 620 -2.64 -5.82 -1.19
CA ILE A 620 -1.80 -5.81 0.02
C ILE A 620 -0.79 -6.95 -0.01
N ILE A 621 -1.22 -8.16 -0.39
CA ILE A 621 -0.31 -9.31 -0.52
C ILE A 621 0.71 -9.08 -1.64
N GLU A 622 0.30 -8.53 -2.78
CA GLU A 622 1.22 -8.15 -3.87
C GLU A 622 2.23 -7.09 -3.40
N LYS A 623 1.78 -6.09 -2.63
CA LYS A 623 2.67 -5.08 -2.04
C LYS A 623 3.69 -5.70 -1.08
N ILE A 624 3.25 -6.58 -0.16
CA ILE A 624 4.16 -7.28 0.76
C ILE A 624 5.21 -8.09 -0.02
N LYS A 625 4.78 -8.79 -1.08
CA LYS A 625 5.66 -9.60 -1.91
C LYS A 625 6.71 -8.77 -2.66
N THR A 626 6.33 -7.58 -3.15
CA THR A 626 7.21 -6.70 -3.92
C THR A 626 8.14 -5.89 -3.02
N ASP A 627 7.58 -5.22 -2.01
CA ASP A 627 8.28 -4.22 -1.21
C ASP A 627 9.05 -4.86 -0.04
N TYR A 628 8.57 -6.01 0.47
CA TYR A 628 9.10 -6.65 1.69
C TYR A 628 9.44 -8.14 1.53
N PRO A 629 10.10 -8.59 0.44
CA PRO A 629 10.27 -10.01 0.11
C PRO A 629 11.15 -10.80 1.09
N LYS A 630 12.01 -10.12 1.85
CA LYS A 630 12.99 -10.75 2.77
C LYS A 630 12.57 -10.70 4.23
N THR A 631 11.37 -10.20 4.52
CA THR A 631 10.87 -10.11 5.90
C THR A 631 10.52 -11.49 6.42
N SER A 632 10.70 -11.73 7.72
CA SER A 632 10.43 -13.04 8.35
C SER A 632 8.98 -13.48 8.13
N LEU A 633 8.08 -12.50 7.98
CA LEU A 633 6.66 -12.65 7.72
C LEU A 633 6.34 -13.51 6.49
N VAL A 634 7.13 -13.39 5.42
CA VAL A 634 6.87 -14.11 4.15
C VAL A 634 7.20 -15.59 4.28
N THR A 635 8.15 -15.94 5.16
CA THR A 635 8.67 -17.30 5.36
C THR A 635 8.14 -17.99 6.62
N ASP A 636 7.51 -17.25 7.53
CA ASP A 636 6.99 -17.75 8.80
C ASP A 636 5.77 -18.65 8.60
N ALA A 637 5.99 -19.96 8.65
CA ALA A 637 4.94 -20.97 8.52
C ALA A 637 4.11 -21.18 9.80
N THR A 638 4.53 -20.62 10.94
CA THR A 638 3.83 -20.79 12.23
C THR A 638 2.68 -19.81 12.41
N ARG A 639 2.74 -18.69 11.70
CA ARG A 639 1.76 -17.61 11.78
C ARG A 639 0.50 -17.93 11.00
N LYS A 640 -0.68 -17.78 11.62
CA LYS A 640 -2.00 -18.06 11.01
C LYS A 640 -2.82 -16.75 10.86
N PRO A 641 -3.47 -16.50 9.70
CA PRO A 641 -3.33 -17.22 8.43
C PRO A 641 -1.93 -17.02 7.83
N THR A 642 -1.31 -18.08 7.29
CA THR A 642 0.03 -17.96 6.73
C THR A 642 0.02 -17.04 5.51
N PHE A 643 1.16 -16.38 5.22
CA PHE A 643 1.28 -15.58 4.00
C PHE A 643 1.04 -16.44 2.74
N ALA A 644 1.48 -17.69 2.74
CA ALA A 644 1.26 -18.65 1.67
C ALA A 644 -0.23 -18.99 1.49
N GLU A 645 -0.98 -19.22 2.57
CA GLU A 645 -2.43 -19.45 2.53
C GLU A 645 -3.17 -18.25 1.93
N MET A 646 -2.83 -17.02 2.36
CA MET A 646 -3.42 -15.80 1.80
C MET A 646 -3.06 -15.59 0.32
N ALA A 647 -1.80 -15.83 -0.05
CA ALA A 647 -1.33 -15.74 -1.43
C ALA A 647 -2.01 -16.77 -2.35
N ALA A 648 -2.21 -17.99 -1.86
CA ALA A 648 -2.93 -19.04 -2.60
C ALA A 648 -4.41 -18.68 -2.80
N ALA A 649 -5.07 -18.09 -1.79
CA ALA A 649 -6.47 -17.71 -1.88
C ALA A 649 -6.73 -16.61 -2.93
N ILE A 650 -5.78 -15.71 -3.16
CA ILE A 650 -5.89 -14.66 -4.18
C ILE A 650 -5.36 -15.09 -5.56
N ALA A 651 -4.67 -16.24 -5.66
CA ALA A 651 -3.97 -16.64 -6.88
C ALA A 651 -4.89 -16.72 -8.11
N ASN A 652 -6.15 -17.11 -7.89
CA ASN A 652 -7.16 -17.25 -8.95
C ASN A 652 -8.06 -16.02 -9.11
N ILE A 653 -7.80 -14.92 -8.42
CA ILE A 653 -8.65 -13.72 -8.49
C ILE A 653 -8.20 -12.83 -9.64
N GLY A 654 -9.11 -12.59 -10.57
CA GLY A 654 -8.89 -11.68 -11.69
C GLY A 654 -8.89 -10.21 -11.26
N LYS A 655 -9.00 -9.30 -12.23
CA LYS A 655 -9.09 -7.86 -11.98
C LYS A 655 -10.53 -7.45 -11.68
N PHE A 656 -10.69 -6.37 -10.92
CA PHE A 656 -11.95 -5.63 -10.88
C PHE A 656 -11.79 -4.40 -11.78
N ILE A 657 -12.61 -4.30 -12.81
CA ILE A 657 -12.54 -3.24 -13.81
C ILE A 657 -13.88 -2.52 -13.84
N THR A 658 -13.83 -1.19 -13.83
CA THR A 658 -15.00 -0.33 -13.90
C THR A 658 -15.19 0.21 -15.32
N VAL A 659 -16.45 0.27 -15.76
CA VAL A 659 -16.82 0.84 -17.05
C VAL A 659 -17.78 1.99 -16.83
N ARG A 660 -17.46 3.15 -17.40
CA ARG A 660 -18.36 4.31 -17.43
C ARG A 660 -18.26 5.02 -18.77
N LYS A 661 -19.40 5.26 -19.39
CA LYS A 661 -19.48 5.94 -20.68
C LYS A 661 -19.01 7.40 -20.62
N ASP A 662 -19.05 8.03 -19.44
CA ASP A 662 -18.59 9.40 -19.20
C ASP A 662 -17.07 9.54 -19.02
N GLY A 663 -16.31 8.45 -19.14
CA GLY A 663 -14.85 8.45 -19.02
C GLY A 663 -14.32 8.44 -17.59
N LYS A 664 -15.17 8.40 -16.55
CA LYS A 664 -14.72 8.33 -15.15
C LYS A 664 -14.41 6.92 -14.65
N GLY A 665 -14.63 5.90 -15.48
CA GLY A 665 -14.27 4.51 -15.19
C GLY A 665 -12.97 4.13 -15.89
N ASP A 666 -12.43 2.96 -15.58
CA ASP A 666 -11.19 2.47 -16.20
C ASP A 666 -11.31 2.35 -17.74
N PHE A 667 -12.51 2.05 -18.23
CA PHE A 667 -12.84 1.99 -19.65
C PHE A 667 -14.17 2.69 -19.97
N THR A 668 -14.31 3.12 -21.21
CA THR A 668 -15.54 3.73 -21.76
C THR A 668 -16.43 2.74 -22.49
N THR A 669 -15.93 1.56 -22.83
CA THR A 669 -16.64 0.47 -23.52
C THR A 669 -16.54 -0.83 -22.74
N ILE A 670 -17.54 -1.69 -22.89
CA ILE A 670 -17.61 -2.98 -22.20
C ILE A 670 -16.62 -3.97 -22.83
N GLN A 671 -16.49 -3.97 -24.16
CA GLN A 671 -15.58 -4.89 -24.84
C GLN A 671 -14.11 -4.64 -24.47
N ALA A 672 -13.66 -3.38 -24.45
CA ALA A 672 -12.28 -3.05 -24.10
C ALA A 672 -11.93 -3.47 -22.66
N ALA A 673 -12.88 -3.32 -21.73
CA ALA A 673 -12.73 -3.80 -20.36
C ALA A 673 -12.55 -5.33 -20.29
N ILE A 674 -13.37 -6.09 -21.05
CA ILE A 674 -13.25 -7.55 -21.13
C ILE A 674 -11.93 -7.98 -21.74
N ASP A 675 -11.46 -7.27 -22.78
CA ASP A 675 -10.19 -7.57 -23.45
C ASP A 675 -9.00 -7.38 -22.51
N ALA A 676 -9.05 -6.41 -21.59
CA ALA A 676 -8.03 -6.16 -20.58
C ALA A 676 -8.08 -7.09 -19.34
N CYS A 677 -9.14 -7.90 -19.19
CA CYS A 677 -9.32 -8.78 -18.04
C CYS A 677 -8.51 -10.10 -18.16
N PRO A 678 -7.81 -10.55 -17.12
CA PRO A 678 -7.46 -11.98 -16.99
C PRO A 678 -8.70 -12.84 -16.64
N PRO A 679 -8.60 -14.19 -16.61
CA PRO A 679 -9.64 -15.07 -16.08
C PRO A 679 -10.14 -14.66 -14.68
N ASN A 680 -11.37 -15.07 -14.31
CA ASN A 680 -11.99 -14.80 -13.01
C ASN A 680 -12.10 -13.30 -12.64
N SER A 681 -12.05 -12.41 -13.63
CA SER A 681 -12.20 -10.96 -13.43
C SER A 681 -13.66 -10.54 -13.30
N VAL A 682 -13.88 -9.33 -12.81
CA VAL A 682 -15.20 -8.69 -12.77
C VAL A 682 -15.15 -7.37 -13.53
N VAL A 683 -16.04 -7.24 -14.49
CA VAL A 683 -16.32 -6.01 -15.22
C VAL A 683 -17.61 -5.44 -14.66
N GLU A 684 -17.52 -4.31 -13.98
CA GLU A 684 -18.67 -3.60 -13.40
C GLU A 684 -18.96 -2.30 -14.16
N VAL A 685 -20.14 -2.22 -14.76
CA VAL A 685 -20.61 -1.01 -15.44
C VAL A 685 -21.35 -0.13 -14.43
N GLN A 686 -20.83 1.07 -14.19
CA GLN A 686 -21.30 1.94 -13.11
C GLN A 686 -22.30 3.02 -13.55
N ASP A 687 -22.83 2.89 -14.76
CA ASP A 687 -23.91 3.73 -15.26
C ASP A 687 -25.00 2.87 -15.93
N SER A 688 -26.13 3.50 -16.27
CA SER A 688 -27.24 2.87 -17.00
C SER A 688 -27.29 3.31 -18.46
N ALA A 689 -26.15 3.66 -19.05
CA ALA A 689 -26.09 4.13 -20.42
C ALA A 689 -26.37 3.01 -21.42
N THR A 690 -26.63 3.42 -22.66
CA THR A 690 -26.70 2.50 -23.81
C THR A 690 -25.32 2.35 -24.43
N TYR A 691 -24.87 1.10 -24.54
CA TYR A 691 -23.62 0.68 -25.15
C TYR A 691 -23.94 0.07 -26.52
N ALA A 692 -23.57 0.80 -27.57
CA ALA A 692 -23.82 0.41 -28.96
C ALA A 692 -22.65 -0.43 -29.49
N GLU A 693 -22.42 -1.59 -28.88
CA GLU A 693 -21.28 -2.47 -29.17
C GLU A 693 -21.70 -3.95 -29.16
N PHE A 694 -20.93 -4.77 -29.87
CA PHE A 694 -21.01 -6.22 -29.80
C PHE A 694 -20.04 -6.72 -28.76
N VAL A 695 -20.53 -7.46 -27.78
CA VAL A 695 -19.73 -7.97 -26.67
C VAL A 695 -19.43 -9.45 -26.86
N ARG A 696 -18.15 -9.80 -26.89
CA ARG A 696 -17.63 -11.17 -26.91
C ARG A 696 -16.83 -11.43 -25.64
N ILE A 697 -17.18 -12.50 -24.92
CA ILE A 697 -16.43 -13.00 -23.76
C ILE A 697 -15.68 -14.27 -24.19
N PRO A 698 -14.43 -14.15 -24.66
CA PRO A 698 -13.71 -15.25 -25.31
C PRO A 698 -13.28 -16.32 -24.29
N PRO A 699 -12.98 -17.58 -24.71
CA PRO A 699 -12.70 -18.71 -23.81
C PRO A 699 -11.64 -18.44 -22.73
N GLU A 700 -10.65 -17.62 -23.05
CA GLU A 700 -9.53 -17.19 -22.20
C GLU A 700 -9.99 -16.28 -21.05
N ARG A 701 -11.26 -15.89 -21.01
CA ARG A 701 -11.88 -15.10 -19.93
C ARG A 701 -12.79 -15.95 -19.04
N SER A 702 -12.54 -17.25 -18.95
CA SER A 702 -13.33 -18.16 -18.13
C SER A 702 -13.40 -17.69 -16.67
N GLY A 703 -14.59 -17.77 -16.06
CA GLY A 703 -14.86 -17.25 -14.71
C GLY A 703 -15.23 -15.76 -14.64
N LEU A 704 -15.31 -15.06 -15.78
CA LEU A 704 -15.62 -13.62 -15.79
C LEU A 704 -17.05 -13.32 -15.30
N THR A 705 -17.18 -12.27 -14.50
CA THR A 705 -18.47 -11.67 -14.14
C THR A 705 -18.65 -10.33 -14.83
N LEU A 706 -19.63 -10.21 -15.71
CA LEU A 706 -20.08 -8.95 -16.29
C LEU A 706 -21.32 -8.47 -15.54
N ARG A 707 -21.27 -7.30 -14.89
CA ARG A 707 -22.41 -6.81 -14.13
C ARG A 707 -22.64 -5.31 -14.20
N GLY A 708 -23.89 -4.88 -14.05
CA GLY A 708 -24.19 -3.49 -13.68
C GLY A 708 -23.91 -3.27 -12.18
N ALA A 709 -23.50 -2.07 -11.78
CA ALA A 709 -23.44 -1.67 -10.38
C ALA A 709 -24.84 -1.70 -9.73
N PRO A 710 -24.96 -1.75 -8.39
CA PRO A 710 -26.26 -1.66 -7.72
C PRO A 710 -27.06 -0.44 -8.19
N GLY A 711 -28.32 -0.65 -8.58
CA GLY A 711 -29.19 0.39 -9.14
C GLY A 711 -28.91 0.77 -10.60
N CYS A 712 -27.80 0.30 -11.19
CA CYS A 712 -27.46 0.55 -12.58
C CYS A 712 -27.89 -0.60 -13.50
N TRP A 713 -28.42 -0.24 -14.67
CA TRP A 713 -28.91 -1.15 -15.70
C TRP A 713 -28.33 -0.77 -17.06
N PRO A 714 -27.03 -1.05 -17.30
CA PRO A 714 -26.42 -0.84 -18.60
C PRO A 714 -27.16 -1.64 -19.68
N MET A 715 -27.29 -1.03 -20.85
CA MET A 715 -28.04 -1.61 -21.97
C MET A 715 -27.14 -1.84 -23.18
N LEU A 716 -26.98 -3.11 -23.57
CA LEU A 716 -26.38 -3.50 -24.84
C LEU A 716 -27.42 -3.37 -25.96
N ARG A 717 -27.07 -2.67 -27.04
CA ARG A 717 -27.93 -2.46 -28.20
C ARG A 717 -27.13 -2.47 -29.50
N ALA A 718 -27.74 -2.90 -30.59
CA ALA A 718 -27.16 -2.71 -31.93
C ALA A 718 -27.09 -1.21 -32.28
N LYS A 719 -26.11 -0.83 -33.09
CA LYS A 719 -26.05 0.51 -33.69
C LYS A 719 -27.25 0.68 -34.63
N GLY A 720 -27.97 1.80 -34.51
CA GLY A 720 -29.28 1.96 -35.14
C GLY A 720 -29.23 1.89 -36.68
N GLY A 721 -30.14 1.12 -37.27
CA GLY A 721 -30.32 1.02 -38.73
C GLY A 721 -29.46 -0.02 -39.44
N GLU A 722 -28.44 -0.59 -38.78
CA GLU A 722 -27.58 -1.61 -39.38
C GLU A 722 -28.19 -3.02 -39.21
N PRO A 723 -28.24 -3.85 -40.27
CA PRO A 723 -28.58 -5.26 -40.14
C PRO A 723 -27.60 -5.93 -39.19
N VAL A 724 -28.13 -6.61 -38.17
CA VAL A 724 -27.30 -7.39 -37.26
C VAL A 724 -26.82 -8.64 -37.98
N SER A 725 -25.50 -8.89 -38.02
CA SER A 725 -24.89 -10.12 -38.57
C SER A 725 -24.39 -11.08 -37.48
N ARG A 726 -24.38 -10.66 -36.22
CA ARG A 726 -23.87 -11.42 -35.06
C ARG A 726 -24.64 -11.10 -33.77
N ALA A 727 -24.64 -11.99 -32.79
CA ALA A 727 -25.29 -11.72 -31.49
C ALA A 727 -24.68 -10.52 -30.75
N LEU A 728 -25.51 -9.76 -30.02
CA LEU A 728 -25.05 -8.62 -29.19
C LEU A 728 -24.16 -9.06 -28.05
N LEU A 729 -24.45 -10.22 -27.44
CA LEU A 729 -23.61 -10.85 -26.43
C LEU A 729 -23.28 -12.28 -26.86
N TYR A 730 -21.99 -12.55 -27.09
CA TYR A 730 -21.46 -13.85 -27.48
C TYR A 730 -20.53 -14.40 -26.38
N ILE A 731 -20.89 -15.54 -25.77
CA ILE A 731 -20.23 -16.09 -24.58
C ILE A 731 -19.72 -17.52 -24.84
N PRO A 732 -18.54 -17.68 -25.45
CA PRO A 732 -17.84 -18.95 -25.48
C PRO A 732 -17.13 -19.30 -24.15
N ALA A 733 -16.86 -18.34 -23.27
CA ALA A 733 -16.23 -18.57 -21.96
C ALA A 733 -17.09 -19.41 -21.00
N LYS A 734 -16.42 -20.27 -20.21
CA LYS A 734 -17.05 -21.08 -19.15
C LYS A 734 -17.11 -20.34 -17.81
N ARG A 735 -18.06 -20.72 -16.96
CA ARG A 735 -18.26 -20.15 -15.60
C ARG A 735 -18.52 -18.64 -15.63
N THR A 736 -19.19 -18.17 -16.68
CA THR A 736 -19.48 -16.74 -16.87
C THR A 736 -20.73 -16.35 -16.10
N VAL A 737 -20.69 -15.20 -15.42
CA VAL A 737 -21.86 -14.62 -14.76
C VAL A 737 -22.22 -13.32 -15.44
N VAL A 738 -23.50 -13.15 -15.80
CA VAL A 738 -24.05 -11.91 -16.34
C VAL A 738 -25.15 -11.41 -15.41
N GLU A 739 -25.03 -10.20 -14.89
CA GLU A 739 -25.94 -9.70 -13.86
C GLU A 739 -26.32 -8.23 -14.02
N ARG A 740 -27.61 -7.88 -13.86
CA ARG A 740 -28.11 -6.50 -14.01
C ARG A 740 -27.75 -5.86 -15.36
N ILE A 741 -27.83 -6.65 -16.43
CA ILE A 741 -27.61 -6.17 -17.80
C ILE A 741 -28.92 -6.27 -18.59
N ILE A 742 -29.19 -5.25 -19.41
CA ILE A 742 -30.25 -5.28 -20.43
C ILE A 742 -29.60 -5.57 -21.78
N ILE A 743 -30.10 -6.56 -22.51
CA ILE A 743 -29.66 -6.90 -23.86
C ILE A 743 -30.87 -6.76 -24.78
N ALA A 744 -30.90 -5.68 -25.55
CA ALA A 744 -32.05 -5.34 -26.39
C ALA A 744 -31.62 -5.20 -27.86
N ASN A 745 -32.00 -6.17 -28.69
CA ASN A 745 -31.82 -6.09 -30.13
C ASN A 745 -33.13 -5.67 -30.81
N SER A 746 -33.14 -4.47 -31.40
CA SER A 746 -34.29 -3.90 -32.11
C SER A 746 -34.06 -3.73 -33.62
N ALA A 747 -32.92 -4.17 -34.16
CA ALA A 747 -32.59 -3.93 -35.57
C ALA A 747 -33.22 -4.99 -36.50
N PRO A 748 -33.61 -4.62 -37.74
CA PRO A 748 -34.10 -5.57 -38.73
C PRO A 748 -33.03 -6.61 -39.08
N HIS A 749 -33.44 -7.85 -39.33
CA HIS A 749 -32.53 -8.92 -39.72
C HIS A 749 -32.05 -8.73 -41.17
N ALA A 750 -30.78 -9.02 -41.44
CA ALA A 750 -30.30 -9.17 -42.81
C ALA A 750 -31.05 -10.34 -43.46
N THR A 751 -31.68 -10.10 -44.62
CA THR A 751 -32.31 -11.14 -45.43
C THR A 751 -31.20 -12.01 -46.04
N GLY A 752 -31.02 -13.22 -45.52
CA GLY A 752 -30.02 -14.18 -45.97
C GLY A 752 -29.88 -15.36 -45.00
N ASN A 753 -29.36 -16.48 -45.49
CA ASN A 753 -29.22 -17.77 -44.80
C ASN A 753 -28.13 -17.77 -43.69
N ALA A 754 -27.94 -16.65 -42.99
CA ALA A 754 -26.94 -16.50 -41.94
C ALA A 754 -27.56 -16.78 -40.56
N ASP A 755 -27.52 -18.04 -40.14
CA ASP A 755 -28.17 -18.58 -38.93
C ASP A 755 -27.77 -17.93 -37.59
N HIS A 756 -26.73 -17.09 -37.53
CA HIS A 756 -26.22 -16.48 -36.28
C HIS A 756 -26.68 -15.03 -36.04
N ALA A 757 -27.20 -14.38 -37.07
CA ALA A 757 -27.33 -12.93 -37.16
C ALA A 757 -28.51 -12.32 -36.37
N ALA A 758 -29.37 -13.16 -35.80
CA ALA A 758 -30.68 -12.74 -35.32
C ALA A 758 -30.90 -12.82 -33.80
N PHE A 759 -29.96 -13.39 -33.04
CA PHE A 759 -30.10 -13.57 -31.58
C PHE A 759 -29.54 -12.37 -30.80
N ALA A 760 -30.14 -12.03 -29.65
CA ALA A 760 -29.53 -11.06 -28.74
C ALA A 760 -28.35 -11.67 -27.95
N LEU A 761 -28.44 -12.97 -27.64
CA LEU A 761 -27.48 -13.70 -26.82
C LEU A 761 -27.20 -15.06 -27.43
N VAL A 762 -25.92 -15.43 -27.48
CA VAL A 762 -25.43 -16.76 -27.83
C VAL A 762 -24.42 -17.21 -26.78
N ALA A 763 -24.64 -18.38 -26.18
CA ALA A 763 -23.77 -18.94 -25.14
C ALA A 763 -23.37 -20.39 -25.44
N HIS A 764 -22.07 -20.70 -25.31
CA HIS A 764 -21.51 -22.06 -25.49
C HIS A 764 -20.88 -22.61 -24.20
N GLY A 765 -20.55 -21.76 -23.22
CA GLY A 765 -20.02 -22.17 -21.92
C GLY A 765 -21.09 -22.39 -20.85
N THR A 766 -20.65 -22.72 -19.63
CA THR A 766 -21.53 -22.64 -18.44
C THR A 766 -21.78 -21.17 -18.10
N VAL A 767 -23.03 -20.72 -18.21
CA VAL A 767 -23.41 -19.31 -18.01
C VAL A 767 -24.52 -19.19 -16.97
N ARG A 768 -24.36 -18.25 -16.04
CA ARG A 768 -25.40 -17.88 -15.08
C ARG A 768 -25.86 -16.45 -15.35
N MET A 769 -27.13 -16.27 -15.68
CA MET A 769 -27.77 -14.97 -15.83
C MET A 769 -28.60 -14.66 -14.58
N ARG A 770 -28.39 -13.47 -14.00
CA ARG A 770 -29.12 -13.01 -12.81
C ARG A 770 -29.68 -11.63 -13.02
N SER A 771 -30.97 -11.44 -12.72
CA SER A 771 -31.59 -10.11 -12.81
C SER A 771 -31.27 -9.45 -14.15
N ALA A 772 -31.58 -10.11 -15.26
CA ALA A 772 -31.25 -9.65 -16.61
C ALA A 772 -32.49 -9.56 -17.50
N ILE A 773 -32.48 -8.64 -18.46
CA ILE A 773 -33.51 -8.56 -19.50
C ILE A 773 -32.88 -8.89 -20.84
N VAL A 774 -33.43 -9.86 -21.56
CA VAL A 774 -33.00 -10.22 -22.91
C VAL A 774 -34.17 -10.07 -23.86
N SER A 775 -34.02 -9.29 -24.92
CA SER A 775 -35.07 -9.03 -25.91
C SER A 775 -34.50 -9.04 -27.32
N SER A 776 -35.03 -9.89 -28.19
CA SER A 776 -34.79 -9.78 -29.65
C SER A 776 -35.90 -10.43 -30.47
N ALA A 777 -35.92 -10.17 -31.78
CA ALA A 777 -36.89 -10.74 -32.71
C ALA A 777 -36.78 -12.29 -32.84
N LYS A 778 -35.58 -12.88 -32.78
CA LYS A 778 -35.39 -14.35 -32.63
C LYS A 778 -35.01 -14.79 -31.20
N GLY A 779 -35.23 -13.92 -30.20
CA GLY A 779 -34.92 -14.09 -28.76
C GLY A 779 -33.45 -14.41 -28.43
N LEU A 780 -33.11 -15.66 -28.14
CA LEU A 780 -31.77 -16.11 -27.75
C LEU A 780 -31.45 -17.50 -28.30
N ALA A 781 -30.16 -17.82 -28.43
CA ALA A 781 -29.67 -19.16 -28.74
C ALA A 781 -28.71 -19.70 -27.68
N ILE A 782 -28.83 -21.00 -27.37
CA ILE A 782 -27.99 -21.71 -26.41
C ILE A 782 -27.37 -22.92 -27.11
N GLY A 783 -26.04 -23.11 -27.02
CA GLY A 783 -25.34 -24.35 -27.40
C GLY A 783 -25.19 -24.63 -28.90
N ALA A 784 -25.15 -23.62 -29.75
CA ALA A 784 -25.12 -23.81 -31.20
C ALA A 784 -23.84 -24.54 -31.71
N TRP A 785 -24.02 -25.46 -32.68
CA TRP A 785 -23.00 -25.98 -33.63
C TRP A 785 -21.78 -26.74 -33.08
N GLY A 786 -21.99 -27.79 -32.27
CA GLY A 786 -20.95 -28.81 -32.01
C GLY A 786 -19.91 -28.48 -30.93
N TRP A 787 -20.02 -27.33 -30.25
CA TRP A 787 -19.09 -26.93 -29.20
C TRP A 787 -19.61 -27.25 -27.80
N GLY A 788 -19.25 -28.43 -27.30
CA GLY A 788 -19.45 -28.84 -25.91
C GLY A 788 -20.91 -28.94 -25.48
N SER A 789 -21.11 -29.08 -24.17
CA SER A 789 -22.44 -29.28 -23.58
C SER A 789 -22.74 -28.22 -22.52
N PRO A 790 -23.15 -27.01 -22.93
CA PRO A 790 -23.35 -25.90 -22.01
C PRO A 790 -24.41 -26.18 -20.95
N LYS A 791 -24.23 -25.58 -19.77
CA LYS A 791 -25.24 -25.46 -18.71
C LYS A 791 -25.63 -24.00 -18.58
N MET A 792 -26.92 -23.71 -18.60
CA MET A 792 -27.40 -22.33 -18.50
C MET A 792 -28.41 -22.17 -17.38
N ASP A 793 -28.15 -21.22 -16.48
CA ASP A 793 -28.99 -20.93 -15.32
C ASP A 793 -29.54 -19.51 -15.42
N PHE A 794 -30.85 -19.35 -15.30
CA PHE A 794 -31.54 -18.06 -15.24
C PHE A 794 -32.17 -17.85 -13.85
N ASP A 795 -31.96 -16.68 -13.26
CA ASP A 795 -32.55 -16.31 -11.97
C ASP A 795 -33.01 -14.84 -12.00
N ARG A 796 -34.30 -14.59 -11.76
CA ARG A 796 -34.90 -13.23 -11.86
C ARG A 796 -34.73 -12.61 -13.25
N CYS A 797 -34.84 -13.40 -14.31
CA CYS A 797 -34.66 -12.91 -15.68
C CYS A 797 -36.01 -12.63 -16.36
N VAL A 798 -36.03 -11.66 -17.27
CA VAL A 798 -37.12 -11.44 -18.23
C VAL A 798 -36.58 -11.66 -19.62
N ILE A 799 -37.14 -12.64 -20.32
CA ILE A 799 -36.69 -12.98 -21.66
C ILE A 799 -37.86 -12.80 -22.63
N ILE A 800 -37.62 -12.08 -23.72
CA ILE A 800 -38.61 -11.68 -24.71
C ILE A 800 -38.13 -12.13 -26.10
N GLY A 801 -38.97 -12.89 -26.80
CA GLY A 801 -38.63 -13.54 -28.06
C GLY A 801 -38.37 -15.04 -27.92
N SER A 802 -38.20 -15.73 -29.06
CA SER A 802 -38.00 -17.18 -29.09
C SER A 802 -36.69 -17.64 -28.46
N ALA A 803 -36.69 -18.72 -27.70
CA ALA A 803 -35.46 -19.37 -27.26
C ALA A 803 -35.20 -20.59 -28.15
N GLN A 804 -34.08 -20.60 -28.86
CA GLN A 804 -33.60 -21.76 -29.60
C GLN A 804 -32.50 -22.46 -28.82
N ILE A 805 -32.77 -23.70 -28.43
CA ILE A 805 -31.90 -24.48 -27.58
C ILE A 805 -31.29 -25.61 -28.42
N HIS A 806 -29.99 -25.50 -28.71
CA HIS A 806 -29.22 -26.47 -29.46
C HIS A 806 -28.37 -27.30 -28.50
N ALA A 807 -28.75 -28.56 -28.29
CA ALA A 807 -28.02 -29.57 -27.52
C ALA A 807 -27.23 -29.11 -26.24
N PRO A 808 -27.80 -28.36 -25.28
CA PRO A 808 -27.20 -28.23 -23.95
C PRO A 808 -27.47 -29.46 -23.08
N LEU A 809 -26.59 -29.72 -22.11
CA LEU A 809 -26.79 -30.77 -21.11
C LEU A 809 -27.88 -30.42 -20.07
N ARG A 810 -28.14 -29.12 -19.82
CA ARG A 810 -29.15 -28.65 -18.85
C ARG A 810 -29.43 -27.14 -18.98
N VAL A 811 -30.71 -26.75 -19.00
CA VAL A 811 -31.14 -25.35 -18.83
C VAL A 811 -32.04 -25.26 -17.60
N SER A 812 -31.73 -24.36 -16.68
CA SER A 812 -32.54 -24.09 -15.50
C SER A 812 -33.02 -22.64 -15.47
N ALA A 813 -34.26 -22.42 -15.03
CA ALA A 813 -34.76 -21.07 -14.75
C ALA A 813 -35.53 -21.06 -13.43
N LYS A 814 -35.25 -20.04 -12.61
CA LYS A 814 -36.00 -19.78 -11.39
C LYS A 814 -36.45 -18.34 -11.28
N ASN A 815 -37.63 -18.11 -10.69
CA ASN A 815 -38.18 -16.77 -10.46
C ASN A 815 -38.12 -15.89 -11.72
N SER A 816 -38.42 -16.44 -12.89
CA SER A 816 -38.14 -15.80 -14.18
C SER A 816 -39.40 -15.73 -15.05
N MET A 817 -39.39 -14.88 -16.07
CA MET A 817 -40.51 -14.70 -16.99
C MET A 817 -40.03 -14.81 -18.44
N TRP A 818 -40.71 -15.64 -19.21
CA TRP A 818 -40.40 -15.91 -20.61
C TRP A 818 -41.61 -15.59 -21.50
N PHE A 819 -41.41 -14.63 -22.38
CA PHE A 819 -42.39 -14.09 -23.32
C PHE A 819 -42.03 -14.47 -24.74
N GLY A 820 -42.08 -15.76 -25.04
CA GLY A 820 -41.72 -16.33 -26.33
C GLY A 820 -41.68 -17.86 -26.29
N PRO A 821 -41.76 -18.53 -27.45
CA PRO A 821 -41.72 -19.99 -27.49
C PRO A 821 -40.31 -20.50 -27.13
N ILE A 822 -40.26 -21.67 -26.49
CA ILE A 822 -39.01 -22.40 -26.27
C ILE A 822 -39.00 -23.59 -27.22
N GLY A 823 -38.02 -23.62 -28.11
CA GLY A 823 -37.79 -24.71 -29.07
C GLY A 823 -36.44 -25.38 -28.83
N GLY A 824 -36.41 -26.71 -28.88
CA GLY A 824 -35.18 -27.50 -28.92
C GLY A 824 -34.90 -28.07 -30.32
N TRP A 825 -33.65 -28.02 -30.78
CA TRP A 825 -33.23 -28.79 -31.96
C TRP A 825 -31.88 -29.47 -31.69
N SER A 826 -31.76 -30.74 -32.05
CA SER A 826 -30.58 -31.56 -31.77
C SER A 826 -30.27 -32.42 -32.99
N GLN A 827 -29.12 -32.19 -33.64
CA GLN A 827 -28.60 -33.05 -34.72
C GLN A 827 -28.26 -34.45 -34.18
N ASP A 828 -27.77 -34.52 -32.94
CA ASP A 828 -27.13 -35.70 -32.36
C ASP A 828 -28.09 -36.60 -31.56
N ARG A 829 -29.41 -36.35 -31.63
CA ARG A 829 -30.46 -37.00 -30.80
C ARG A 829 -30.25 -36.85 -29.27
N ARG A 830 -29.39 -35.95 -28.80
CA ARG A 830 -29.23 -35.67 -27.36
C ARG A 830 -30.45 -34.93 -26.81
N ILE A 831 -30.97 -35.41 -25.68
CA ILE A 831 -32.11 -34.82 -24.97
C ILE A 831 -31.66 -33.59 -24.18
N THR A 832 -32.42 -32.51 -24.32
CA THR A 832 -32.23 -31.32 -23.49
C THR A 832 -33.09 -31.42 -22.23
N THR A 833 -32.48 -31.25 -21.05
CA THR A 833 -33.22 -31.20 -19.79
C THR A 833 -33.53 -29.75 -19.38
N LEU A 834 -34.82 -29.47 -19.14
CA LEU A 834 -35.31 -28.21 -18.58
C LEU A 834 -35.62 -28.37 -17.09
N ALA A 835 -35.21 -27.41 -16.27
CA ALA A 835 -35.60 -27.33 -14.86
C ALA A 835 -36.19 -25.94 -14.57
N MET A 836 -37.51 -25.83 -14.55
CA MET A 836 -38.26 -24.59 -14.40
C MET A 836 -38.92 -24.55 -13.02
N ARG A 837 -38.58 -23.56 -12.20
CA ARG A 837 -39.18 -23.36 -10.88
C ARG A 837 -39.67 -21.93 -10.73
N ASN A 838 -40.95 -21.74 -10.45
CA ASN A 838 -41.51 -20.42 -10.28
C ASN A 838 -41.32 -19.51 -11.52
N VAL A 839 -41.78 -20.00 -12.68
CA VAL A 839 -41.56 -19.36 -13.99
C VAL A 839 -42.88 -19.08 -14.70
N VAL A 840 -42.96 -17.94 -15.38
CA VAL A 840 -44.06 -17.64 -16.32
C VAL A 840 -43.60 -17.92 -17.75
N LEU A 841 -44.40 -18.67 -18.50
CA LEU A 841 -44.19 -19.05 -19.88
C LEU A 841 -45.44 -18.70 -20.70
N THR A 842 -45.40 -17.65 -21.52
CA THR A 842 -46.61 -17.19 -22.24
C THR A 842 -46.83 -17.88 -23.59
N ARG A 843 -45.90 -18.73 -24.01
CA ARG A 843 -45.94 -19.48 -25.27
C ARG A 843 -45.56 -20.93 -25.01
N GLY A 844 -45.72 -21.77 -26.04
CA GLY A 844 -45.51 -23.21 -25.92
C GLY A 844 -44.04 -23.57 -25.69
N VAL A 845 -43.85 -24.69 -25.03
CA VAL A 845 -42.54 -25.33 -24.83
C VAL A 845 -42.55 -26.63 -25.62
N GLY A 846 -41.61 -26.81 -26.56
CA GLY A 846 -41.60 -28.01 -27.38
C GLY A 846 -40.29 -28.33 -28.10
N ALA A 847 -40.28 -29.55 -28.64
CA ALA A 847 -39.22 -30.27 -29.39
C ALA A 847 -38.14 -30.94 -28.53
N ARG A 848 -38.14 -32.30 -28.49
CA ARG A 848 -37.13 -33.19 -27.85
C ARG A 848 -36.59 -32.70 -26.49
N LEU A 849 -37.51 -32.41 -25.58
CA LEU A 849 -37.22 -31.91 -24.24
C LEU A 849 -37.80 -32.85 -23.19
N SER A 850 -37.05 -33.05 -22.12
CA SER A 850 -37.58 -33.56 -20.85
C SER A 850 -37.32 -32.52 -19.77
N GLY A 851 -38.07 -32.56 -18.68
CA GLY A 851 -37.83 -31.58 -17.64
C GLY A 851 -38.75 -31.65 -16.44
N GLU A 852 -38.36 -30.85 -15.47
CA GLU A 852 -39.05 -30.62 -14.22
C GLU A 852 -39.64 -29.21 -14.24
N PHE A 853 -40.96 -29.11 -14.03
CA PHE A 853 -41.71 -27.87 -13.97
C PHE A 853 -42.43 -27.82 -12.63
N ARG A 854 -42.08 -26.82 -11.80
CA ARG A 854 -42.71 -26.59 -10.50
C ARG A 854 -43.17 -25.16 -10.33
N HIS A 855 -44.38 -24.94 -9.83
CA HIS A 855 -44.93 -23.60 -9.64
C HIS A 855 -44.83 -22.75 -10.92
N CYS A 856 -45.12 -23.33 -12.07
CA CYS A 856 -45.01 -22.62 -13.36
C CYS A 856 -46.40 -22.26 -13.91
N THR A 857 -46.50 -21.09 -14.54
CA THR A 857 -47.68 -20.69 -15.31
C THR A 857 -47.35 -20.73 -16.79
N ILE A 858 -47.87 -21.72 -17.50
CA ILE A 858 -47.59 -22.05 -18.91
C ILE A 858 -48.87 -21.89 -19.73
N LEU A 859 -48.99 -20.77 -20.44
CA LEU A 859 -50.25 -20.37 -21.08
C LEU A 859 -50.54 -21.07 -22.42
N LYS A 860 -49.71 -22.05 -22.79
CA LYS A 860 -49.75 -22.81 -24.04
C LYS A 860 -49.25 -24.23 -23.81
N ASN A 861 -49.24 -25.02 -24.87
CA ASN A 861 -48.94 -26.45 -24.82
C ASN A 861 -47.51 -26.70 -24.31
N LEU A 862 -47.40 -27.61 -23.35
CA LEU A 862 -46.15 -28.20 -22.87
C LEU A 862 -45.97 -29.56 -23.55
N ARG A 863 -44.90 -29.72 -24.34
CA ARG A 863 -44.57 -30.99 -24.99
C ARG A 863 -43.29 -31.58 -24.40
N LEU A 864 -43.40 -32.75 -23.79
CA LEU A 864 -42.32 -33.54 -23.20
C LEU A 864 -42.10 -34.80 -24.04
N TRP A 865 -40.85 -35.14 -24.32
CA TRP A 865 -40.48 -36.23 -25.22
C TRP A 865 -39.31 -37.06 -24.65
N GLU A 866 -39.28 -38.34 -25.04
CA GLU A 866 -38.21 -39.34 -24.87
C GLU A 866 -37.87 -39.76 -23.42
N GLN A 867 -38.00 -38.89 -22.43
CA GLN A 867 -37.68 -39.17 -21.01
C GLN A 867 -38.83 -38.74 -20.10
N PRO A 868 -39.00 -39.38 -18.92
CA PRO A 868 -40.02 -39.00 -17.97
C PRO A 868 -39.85 -37.55 -17.53
N GLY A 869 -40.95 -36.80 -17.51
CA GLY A 869 -40.99 -35.43 -16.98
C GLY A 869 -41.75 -35.34 -15.66
N VAL A 870 -41.58 -34.21 -14.98
CA VAL A 870 -42.31 -33.89 -13.73
C VAL A 870 -42.97 -32.54 -13.89
N VAL A 871 -44.29 -32.48 -13.72
CA VAL A 871 -45.09 -31.26 -13.72
C VAL A 871 -45.85 -31.22 -12.40
N SER A 872 -45.52 -30.27 -11.52
CA SER A 872 -46.20 -30.13 -10.22
C SER A 872 -46.53 -28.68 -9.89
N ASP A 873 -47.67 -28.47 -9.24
CA ASP A 873 -48.10 -27.15 -8.79
C ASP A 873 -48.18 -26.11 -9.92
N CYS A 874 -48.48 -26.54 -11.15
CA CYS A 874 -48.45 -25.71 -12.34
C CYS A 874 -49.86 -25.34 -12.83
N ILE A 875 -49.93 -24.26 -13.62
CA ILE A 875 -51.08 -23.94 -14.47
C ILE A 875 -50.62 -24.11 -15.92
N VAL A 876 -51.24 -25.00 -16.69
CA VAL A 876 -50.79 -25.37 -18.05
C VAL A 876 -51.99 -25.52 -19.00
N LEU A 877 -51.93 -24.96 -20.20
CA LEU A 877 -53.04 -25.10 -21.18
C LEU A 877 -53.22 -26.56 -21.67
N SER A 878 -52.13 -27.25 -21.95
CA SER A 878 -52.19 -28.69 -22.27
C SER A 878 -50.83 -29.32 -22.10
N VAL A 879 -50.82 -30.60 -21.77
CA VAL A 879 -49.61 -31.40 -21.64
C VAL A 879 -49.65 -32.56 -22.63
N ALA A 880 -48.64 -32.65 -23.47
CA ALA A 880 -48.38 -33.81 -24.32
C ALA A 880 -47.08 -34.47 -23.86
N ALA A 881 -47.12 -35.75 -23.54
CA ALA A 881 -45.95 -36.53 -23.11
C ALA A 881 -45.98 -37.92 -23.76
N ASP A 882 -44.87 -38.38 -24.32
CA ASP A 882 -44.76 -39.72 -24.93
C ASP A 882 -44.40 -40.81 -23.89
N HIS A 883 -43.60 -40.46 -22.89
CA HIS A 883 -43.14 -41.36 -21.83
C HIS A 883 -44.23 -41.58 -20.76
N ARG A 884 -44.57 -42.84 -20.50
CA ARG A 884 -45.66 -43.24 -19.59
C ARG A 884 -45.44 -42.84 -18.13
N ASP A 885 -44.18 -42.77 -17.70
CA ASP A 885 -43.81 -42.40 -16.32
C ASP A 885 -43.77 -40.89 -16.06
N THR A 886 -44.29 -40.07 -16.99
CA THR A 886 -44.39 -38.62 -16.78
C THR A 886 -45.41 -38.31 -15.68
N GLN A 887 -44.96 -37.66 -14.61
CA GLN A 887 -45.78 -37.32 -13.45
C GLN A 887 -46.39 -35.92 -13.61
N ILE A 888 -47.71 -35.82 -13.45
CA ILE A 888 -48.44 -34.55 -13.50
C ILE A 888 -49.34 -34.46 -12.26
N ASP A 889 -48.88 -33.76 -11.23
CA ASP A 889 -49.55 -33.70 -9.92
C ASP A 889 -49.86 -32.25 -9.52
N TYR A 890 -50.91 -32.06 -8.71
CA TYR A 890 -51.34 -30.78 -8.12
C TYR A 890 -51.36 -29.62 -9.12
N SER A 891 -51.74 -29.90 -10.37
CA SER A 891 -51.66 -28.94 -11.47
C SER A 891 -53.05 -28.71 -12.09
N ASP A 892 -53.28 -27.48 -12.53
CA ASP A 892 -54.41 -27.15 -13.37
C ASP A 892 -54.01 -27.30 -14.82
N VAL A 893 -54.58 -28.30 -15.50
CA VAL A 893 -54.39 -28.53 -16.93
C VAL A 893 -55.70 -28.22 -17.63
N TYR A 894 -55.77 -27.05 -18.28
CA TYR A 894 -57.03 -26.41 -18.69
C TYR A 894 -57.11 -26.23 -20.21
N GLY A 895 -58.16 -26.70 -20.87
CA GLY A 895 -58.39 -26.54 -22.31
C GLY A 895 -59.16 -27.70 -22.92
N ASP A 896 -59.47 -27.64 -24.22
CA ASP A 896 -60.33 -28.62 -24.90
C ASP A 896 -59.71 -30.03 -24.99
N SER A 897 -58.39 -30.12 -24.94
CA SER A 897 -57.64 -31.39 -24.94
C SER A 897 -56.47 -31.28 -23.97
N PRO A 898 -56.75 -31.39 -22.65
CA PRO A 898 -55.78 -31.04 -21.61
C PRO A 898 -54.60 -32.02 -21.58
N PHE A 899 -54.84 -33.29 -21.92
CA PHE A 899 -53.82 -34.34 -21.97
C PHE A 899 -53.77 -34.97 -23.36
N ALA A 900 -52.55 -35.19 -23.88
CA ALA A 900 -52.34 -35.82 -25.17
C ALA A 900 -51.21 -36.87 -25.12
N ILE A 901 -51.26 -37.80 -26.08
CA ILE A 901 -50.33 -38.94 -26.21
C ILE A 901 -50.45 -39.88 -25.01
N SER A 902 -49.41 -39.98 -24.17
CA SER A 902 -49.36 -40.83 -22.97
C SER A 902 -49.62 -40.04 -21.68
N ALA A 903 -49.75 -38.71 -21.75
CA ALA A 903 -49.96 -37.85 -20.58
C ALA A 903 -51.30 -38.17 -19.89
N LYS A 904 -51.31 -38.21 -18.56
CA LYS A 904 -52.50 -38.45 -17.74
C LYS A 904 -52.48 -37.56 -16.49
N ALA A 905 -53.65 -37.22 -15.97
CA ALA A 905 -53.78 -36.52 -14.71
C ALA A 905 -53.32 -37.41 -13.54
N GLY A 906 -52.43 -36.89 -12.70
CA GLY A 906 -52.02 -37.49 -11.43
C GLY A 906 -52.75 -36.88 -10.23
N LYS A 907 -52.14 -37.00 -9.04
CA LYS A 907 -52.76 -36.65 -7.76
C LYS A 907 -53.06 -35.15 -7.69
N GLY A 908 -54.29 -34.77 -7.31
CA GLY A 908 -54.64 -33.37 -7.07
C GLY A 908 -54.76 -32.50 -8.31
N CYS A 909 -54.70 -33.08 -9.51
CA CYS A 909 -54.92 -32.36 -10.76
C CYS A 909 -56.40 -32.03 -10.98
N PHE A 910 -56.66 -30.91 -11.63
CA PHE A 910 -58.00 -30.49 -12.03
C PHE A 910 -57.94 -29.67 -13.33
N SER A 911 -59.11 -29.30 -13.85
CA SER A 911 -59.23 -28.52 -15.08
C SER A 911 -60.26 -27.41 -14.88
N LYS A 912 -59.80 -26.17 -14.73
CA LYS A 912 -60.63 -24.96 -14.61
C LYS A 912 -59.95 -23.80 -15.31
N ASP A 913 -60.73 -22.88 -15.87
CA ASP A 913 -60.13 -21.68 -16.47
C ASP A 913 -59.46 -20.79 -15.40
N PRO A 914 -58.16 -20.50 -15.50
CA PRO A 914 -57.46 -19.67 -14.53
C PRO A 914 -57.83 -18.19 -14.68
N GLN A 915 -58.30 -17.58 -13.59
CA GLN A 915 -58.59 -16.14 -13.55
C GLN A 915 -57.35 -15.35 -13.11
N PHE A 916 -56.77 -14.58 -14.03
CA PHE A 916 -55.58 -13.76 -13.82
C PHE A 916 -55.93 -12.27 -13.71
N ARG A 917 -55.11 -11.50 -12.97
CA ARG A 917 -55.36 -10.07 -12.70
C ARG A 917 -55.33 -9.16 -13.92
N ASP A 918 -54.23 -9.15 -14.69
CA ASP A 918 -54.12 -8.33 -15.90
C ASP A 918 -53.16 -8.95 -16.93
N PRO A 919 -53.62 -9.98 -17.68
CA PRO A 919 -52.84 -10.59 -18.75
C PRO A 919 -52.36 -9.61 -19.83
N LYS A 920 -53.08 -8.52 -20.08
CA LYS A 920 -52.71 -7.52 -21.09
C LYS A 920 -51.45 -6.74 -20.68
N ARG A 921 -51.25 -6.54 -19.37
CA ARG A 921 -50.02 -6.00 -18.78
C ARG A 921 -49.01 -7.06 -18.35
N ARG A 922 -49.21 -8.32 -18.77
CA ARG A 922 -48.35 -9.47 -18.42
C ARG A 922 -48.32 -9.79 -16.92
N ASP A 923 -49.36 -9.40 -16.19
CA ASP A 923 -49.56 -9.75 -14.78
C ASP A 923 -50.44 -11.00 -14.68
N TYR A 924 -49.78 -12.15 -14.50
CA TYR A 924 -50.43 -13.46 -14.41
C TYR A 924 -50.60 -13.93 -12.95
N ARG A 925 -50.63 -13.01 -11.99
CA ARG A 925 -51.05 -13.34 -10.63
C ARG A 925 -52.54 -13.70 -10.63
N LEU A 926 -52.93 -14.64 -9.78
CA LEU A 926 -54.32 -15.06 -9.66
C LEU A 926 -55.19 -13.98 -9.00
N GLU A 927 -56.43 -13.86 -9.49
CA GLU A 927 -57.48 -13.09 -8.81
C GLU A 927 -57.93 -13.79 -7.52
N PRO A 928 -58.37 -13.07 -6.48
CA PRO A 928 -58.85 -13.68 -5.24
C PRO A 928 -59.95 -14.72 -5.44
N THR A 929 -60.76 -14.60 -6.50
CA THR A 929 -61.86 -15.49 -6.89
C THR A 929 -61.42 -16.67 -7.76
N SER A 930 -60.15 -16.72 -8.16
CA SER A 930 -59.68 -17.73 -9.11
C SER A 930 -59.82 -19.15 -8.53
N PRO A 931 -60.33 -20.12 -9.31
CA PRO A 931 -60.46 -21.50 -8.85
C PRO A 931 -59.11 -22.17 -8.58
N CYS A 932 -58.02 -21.56 -9.01
CA CYS A 932 -56.65 -22.05 -8.85
C CYS A 932 -56.00 -21.65 -7.50
N ARG A 933 -56.67 -20.87 -6.65
CA ARG A 933 -56.07 -20.43 -5.38
C ARG A 933 -56.06 -21.53 -4.32
N LYS A 934 -55.00 -21.55 -3.50
CA LYS A 934 -54.81 -22.51 -2.38
C LYS A 934 -54.96 -23.98 -2.77
N ARG A 935 -54.56 -24.35 -3.98
CA ARG A 935 -54.67 -25.72 -4.52
C ARG A 935 -53.34 -26.43 -4.75
N ALA A 936 -52.23 -25.76 -4.46
CA ALA A 936 -50.92 -26.39 -4.54
C ALA A 936 -50.77 -27.45 -3.45
N SER A 937 -49.81 -28.34 -3.65
CA SER A 937 -49.44 -29.41 -2.73
C SER A 937 -49.09 -28.92 -1.32
N ASP A 938 -48.63 -27.67 -1.19
CA ASP A 938 -48.31 -27.00 0.07
C ASP A 938 -49.44 -26.11 0.61
N GLY A 939 -50.65 -26.19 0.04
CA GLY A 939 -51.80 -25.35 0.40
C GLY A 939 -51.74 -23.91 -0.12
N GLY A 940 -50.68 -23.54 -0.84
CA GLY A 940 -50.53 -22.25 -1.50
C GLY A 940 -51.22 -22.18 -2.87
N ASP A 941 -51.03 -21.06 -3.56
CA ASP A 941 -51.53 -20.89 -4.94
C ASP A 941 -50.72 -21.74 -5.93
N ILE A 942 -51.40 -22.40 -6.89
CA ILE A 942 -50.73 -23.08 -8.01
C ILE A 942 -50.28 -22.07 -9.07
N GLY A 943 -49.34 -22.50 -9.91
CA GLY A 943 -48.70 -21.64 -10.90
C GLY A 943 -47.58 -20.78 -10.30
N CYS A 944 -47.18 -19.75 -11.05
CA CYS A 944 -46.09 -18.87 -10.67
C CYS A 944 -46.47 -17.93 -9.52
N ARG A 945 -45.62 -17.93 -8.49
CA ARG A 945 -45.68 -17.08 -7.29
C ARG A 945 -44.69 -15.93 -7.44
N TYR A 946 -45.21 -14.78 -7.85
CA TYR A 946 -44.39 -13.61 -8.13
C TYR A 946 -43.64 -13.11 -6.88
N THR A 947 -42.31 -13.08 -6.96
CA THR A 947 -41.48 -12.45 -5.92
C THR A 947 -41.42 -10.92 -6.11
N PRO A 948 -41.08 -10.14 -5.06
CA PRO A 948 -40.86 -8.70 -5.21
C PRO A 948 -39.86 -8.35 -6.31
N GLU A 949 -38.82 -9.16 -6.49
CA GLU A 949 -37.81 -8.97 -7.52
C GLU A 949 -38.36 -9.27 -8.92
N MET A 950 -39.19 -10.30 -9.07
CA MET A 950 -39.88 -10.57 -10.34
C MET A 950 -40.74 -9.37 -10.76
N LEU A 951 -41.48 -8.78 -9.82
CA LEU A 951 -42.29 -7.60 -10.07
C LEU A 951 -41.43 -6.38 -10.46
N LYS A 952 -40.27 -6.19 -9.82
CA LYS A 952 -39.32 -5.13 -10.22
C LYS A 952 -38.81 -5.34 -11.65
N MET A 953 -38.47 -6.58 -12.00
CA MET A 953 -38.01 -6.92 -13.36
C MET A 953 -39.11 -6.72 -14.41
N LEU A 954 -40.34 -7.12 -14.10
CA LEU A 954 -41.50 -6.91 -14.98
C LEU A 954 -41.77 -5.41 -15.19
N ALA A 955 -41.76 -4.62 -14.11
CA ALA A 955 -41.94 -3.18 -14.17
C ALA A 955 -40.84 -2.51 -15.03
N LEU A 956 -39.59 -2.95 -14.93
CA LEU A 956 -38.51 -2.47 -15.78
C LEU A 956 -38.75 -2.83 -17.25
N ALA A 957 -39.14 -4.07 -17.55
CA ALA A 957 -39.45 -4.51 -18.91
C ALA A 957 -40.62 -3.74 -19.53
N LEU A 958 -41.69 -3.47 -18.76
CA LEU A 958 -42.83 -2.65 -19.19
C LEU A 958 -42.42 -1.19 -19.48
N LYS A 959 -41.56 -0.58 -18.66
CA LYS A 959 -40.99 0.74 -18.94
C LYS A 959 -40.18 0.76 -20.23
N LEU A 960 -39.41 -0.29 -20.51
CA LEU A 960 -38.67 -0.42 -21.78
C LEU A 960 -39.63 -0.56 -22.98
N ARG A 961 -40.76 -1.25 -22.80
CA ARG A 961 -41.82 -1.38 -23.82
C ARG A 961 -42.46 -0.04 -24.12
N GLU A 962 -42.77 0.76 -23.11
CA GLU A 962 -43.32 2.12 -23.27
C GLU A 962 -42.38 3.03 -24.06
N LYS A 963 -41.06 2.85 -23.88
CA LYS A 963 -40.02 3.54 -24.65
C LYS A 963 -39.80 2.96 -26.07
N GLY A 964 -40.54 1.92 -26.46
CA GLY A 964 -40.39 1.26 -27.76
C GLY A 964 -39.11 0.43 -27.92
N ILE A 965 -38.40 0.14 -26.82
CA ILE A 965 -37.11 -0.58 -26.83
C ILE A 965 -37.33 -2.09 -26.95
N VAL A 966 -38.34 -2.63 -26.24
CA VAL A 966 -38.69 -4.06 -26.27
C VAL A 966 -40.14 -4.27 -26.71
N LYS A 967 -40.44 -5.44 -27.30
CA LYS A 967 -41.77 -5.82 -27.80
C LYS A 967 -42.10 -7.26 -27.35
N PHE A 968 -43.18 -7.44 -26.60
CA PHE A 968 -43.63 -8.73 -26.04
C PHE A 968 -44.41 -9.60 -27.02
#